data_AF-A0A0E2NWZ2-F1
#
_entry.id   AF-A0A0E2NWZ2-F1
#
_cell.length_a   1.000
_cell.length_b   1.000
_cell.length_c   1.000
_cell.angle_alpha   90.00
_cell.angle_beta   90.00
_cell.angle_gamma   90.00
#
_symmetry.space_group_name_H-M   'P 1'
#
loop_
_entity.id
_entity.type
_entity.pdbx_description
1 polymer ?
#
loop_
_entity_poly.entity_id
_entity_poly.type
_entity_poly.pdbx_seq_one_letter_code
_entity_poly.pdbx_strand_id
1 'polypeptide(L)'
;MYYKFNQPTRLKAAADLGSENGAEVLADEVGFADAENGNWVHLTIYNPLDEPAVGWARQTGNAGEVRLAEAAAPPRVEFGVWSFIKGCIDAEFWINGQDKKSPFFVTADYLIAWALIETSNLTDSKSKLGNIGPKTPPGDGSGPFQLTTAEWKTFLDDPLGADSSTASRDLGLDQIAGAAFLARKAMSDISAAITANDAAAGLADTQGVAGPYVPAYIDILLAHMFGVETAIKFRAMKLAGQGGTAVDAVLTAPSGPFSADDFKILLDTRKNVLKDWDSDVVETVDGAIVNVEKLLQAAFAKAFALIKELAPEDLPNADGTAPWMPGAEAEQTAWAPLGDETTPAAQTRIRGYFTDIGQPLAAGTEIPAWCGAFAGFCVNKTNPALFKAITGNPLSSGSWQSFGNESVPLGDPSPPRGAIVVMSPDKNSSSASHVGFFSRYLGSDNEQVELLGGNQSDRVTLTKFDRAKILAIRWQSAEKVADDNAGDTAIGGAAASGQFGTLLDFIGQFESRNNYNAYFGHAGNTNDPAVASKKVSDILVFQNQMVAKNKISSACGKYQIVRDTLKGLISNGIIKKTDVFSPGNQDMLAIALMKGRGLGSFLANPLSDDRLNRFMLSLAKEWASMPVPQDTRGRFRKVKAGESYYAGDSINSSLTTVEKFKEAVRSIHA
;
A
#
# COMPACT_ATOMS: atom_id res chain seq x y z
N MET A 1 27.40 -1.16 18.95
CA MET A 1 27.24 -1.80 20.27
C MET A 1 26.02 -1.17 20.95
N TYR A 2 25.22 -1.90 21.72
CA TYR A 2 24.04 -1.33 22.38
C TYR A 2 24.23 -1.41 23.88
N TYR A 3 23.69 -0.44 24.61
CA TYR A 3 23.81 -0.40 26.04
C TYR A 3 22.46 -0.14 26.69
N LYS A 4 22.16 -0.86 27.77
CA LYS A 4 20.98 -0.67 28.60
C LYS A 4 21.34 0.12 29.86
N PHE A 5 20.49 1.08 30.21
CA PHE A 5 20.65 1.89 31.40
C PHE A 5 20.08 1.17 32.62
N ASN A 6 20.86 0.99 33.68
CA ASN A 6 20.39 0.32 34.90
C ASN A 6 19.70 1.27 35.88
N GLN A 7 19.89 2.58 35.69
CA GLN A 7 19.27 3.64 36.47
C GLN A 7 19.04 4.86 35.57
N PRO A 8 18.12 5.77 35.94
CA PRO A 8 17.96 7.01 35.22
C PRO A 8 19.29 7.76 35.09
N THR A 9 19.66 8.11 33.87
CA THR A 9 20.96 8.72 33.53
C THR A 9 20.71 9.92 32.64
N ARG A 10 21.53 10.97 32.75
CA ARG A 10 21.47 12.08 31.79
C ARG A 10 22.59 11.96 30.78
N LEU A 11 22.22 12.02 29.51
CA LEU A 11 23.20 12.13 28.43
C LEU A 11 23.87 13.51 28.48
N LYS A 12 25.12 13.61 28.05
CA LYS A 12 25.90 14.84 27.98
C LYS A 12 26.10 15.28 26.55
N ALA A 13 26.13 16.58 26.29
CA ALA A 13 26.40 17.09 24.94
C ALA A 13 27.85 16.81 24.47
N ALA A 14 28.81 16.70 25.41
CA ALA A 14 30.22 16.40 25.13
C ALA A 14 30.79 15.40 26.15
N ALA A 15 31.89 14.73 25.79
CA ALA A 15 32.53 13.68 26.59
C ALA A 15 33.35 14.20 27.80
N ASP A 16 33.08 15.42 28.27
CA ASP A 16 33.77 16.05 29.40
C ASP A 16 32.83 16.31 30.60
N LEU A 17 33.42 16.42 31.79
CA LEU A 17 32.69 16.55 33.05
C LEU A 17 31.97 17.89 33.25
N GLY A 18 32.35 18.93 32.50
CA GLY A 18 31.80 20.29 32.60
C GLY A 18 30.66 20.59 31.63
N SER A 19 30.39 19.70 30.68
CA SER A 19 29.36 19.87 29.66
C SER A 19 27.93 19.93 30.21
N GLU A 20 27.04 20.65 29.53
CA GLU A 20 25.63 20.76 29.88
C GLU A 20 24.92 19.39 29.80
N ASN A 21 23.91 19.20 30.68
CA ASN A 21 23.12 17.96 30.72
C ASN A 21 22.07 17.96 29.59
N GLY A 22 22.07 16.91 28.78
CA GLY A 22 21.06 16.60 27.77
C GLY A 22 19.90 15.78 28.34
N ALA A 23 19.24 15.02 27.45
CA ALA A 23 18.05 14.23 27.75
C ALA A 23 18.28 13.24 28.90
N GLU A 24 17.26 13.13 29.76
CA GLU A 24 17.22 12.14 30.82
C GLU A 24 16.64 10.85 30.27
N VAL A 25 17.39 9.78 30.45
CA VAL A 25 17.08 8.44 29.96
C VAL A 25 16.77 7.57 31.16
N LEU A 26 15.69 6.80 31.09
CA LEU A 26 15.15 6.05 32.22
C LEU A 26 15.91 4.74 32.42
N ALA A 27 15.70 4.12 33.59
CA ALA A 27 16.12 2.75 33.78
C ALA A 27 15.47 1.85 32.72
N ASP A 28 16.23 0.86 32.28
CA ASP A 28 15.91 -0.13 31.25
C ASP A 28 15.86 0.34 29.78
N GLU A 29 16.06 1.63 29.50
CA GLU A 29 16.18 2.11 28.11
C GLU A 29 17.45 1.62 27.42
N VAL A 30 17.42 1.50 26.09
CA VAL A 30 18.54 0.98 25.28
C VAL A 30 19.10 2.07 24.36
N GLY A 31 20.35 2.45 24.60
CA GLY A 31 21.12 3.34 23.76
C GLY A 31 21.99 2.62 22.73
N PHE A 32 22.07 3.21 21.55
CA PHE A 32 22.78 2.71 20.38
C PHE A 32 24.09 3.46 20.26
N ALA A 33 25.21 2.76 20.49
CA ALA A 33 26.52 3.39 20.50
C ALA A 33 26.94 3.78 19.08
N ASP A 34 27.23 5.06 18.90
CA ASP A 34 27.69 5.64 17.65
C ASP A 34 29.14 6.16 17.74
N ALA A 35 29.68 6.34 18.95
CA ALA A 35 31.11 6.56 19.19
C ALA A 35 31.53 6.18 20.63
N GLU A 36 32.81 5.87 20.83
CA GLU A 36 33.39 5.59 22.16
C GLU A 36 34.67 6.42 22.38
N ASN A 37 34.86 6.93 23.61
CA ASN A 37 36.05 7.70 23.99
C ASN A 37 36.38 7.48 25.49
N GLY A 38 37.27 6.51 25.76
CA GLY A 38 37.58 6.08 27.12
C GLY A 38 36.36 5.48 27.80
N ASN A 39 35.95 6.01 28.96
CA ASN A 39 34.76 5.54 29.68
C ASN A 39 33.47 6.26 29.25
N TRP A 40 33.49 6.97 28.12
CA TRP A 40 32.30 7.64 27.57
C TRP A 40 31.84 6.93 26.31
N VAL A 41 30.53 6.73 26.21
CA VAL A 41 29.87 6.17 25.03
C VAL A 41 28.86 7.19 24.54
N HIS A 42 29.00 7.63 23.30
CA HIS A 42 27.96 8.40 22.64
C HIS A 42 26.86 7.44 22.25
N LEU A 43 25.64 7.78 22.60
CA LEU A 43 24.48 6.91 22.44
C LEU A 43 23.36 7.68 21.78
N THR A 44 22.63 7.01 20.90
CA THR A 44 21.31 7.42 20.45
C THR A 44 20.27 6.48 21.06
N ILE A 45 19.31 6.99 21.83
CA ILE A 45 18.21 6.20 22.39
C ILE A 45 16.94 6.51 21.60
N TYR A 46 16.42 5.51 20.90
CA TYR A 46 15.19 5.63 20.13
C TYR A 46 13.98 5.33 21.03
N ASN A 47 13.20 6.35 21.35
CA ASN A 47 11.91 6.20 22.00
C ASN A 47 10.80 6.23 20.92
N PRO A 48 9.82 5.30 20.94
CA PRO A 48 8.67 5.32 20.04
C PRO A 48 7.86 6.63 20.00
N LEU A 49 8.00 7.50 21.01
CA LEU A 49 7.13 8.64 21.27
C LEU A 49 7.85 10.00 21.37
N ASP A 50 9.19 10.07 21.26
CA ASP A 50 9.98 11.30 21.44
C ASP A 50 11.16 11.42 20.44
N GLU A 51 11.79 12.61 20.34
CA GLU A 51 13.08 12.76 19.64
C GLU A 51 14.12 11.80 20.22
N PRO A 52 14.96 11.15 19.39
CA PRO A 52 15.99 10.26 19.90
C PRO A 52 16.89 11.01 20.89
N ALA A 53 17.01 10.50 22.12
CA ALA A 53 17.90 11.08 23.09
C ALA A 53 19.35 10.78 22.64
N VAL A 54 20.07 11.82 22.24
CA VAL A 54 21.46 11.70 21.74
C VAL A 54 22.41 12.38 22.71
N GLY A 55 23.50 11.70 23.03
CA GLY A 55 24.60 12.28 23.79
C GLY A 55 25.50 11.26 24.44
N TRP A 56 26.53 11.76 25.11
CA TRP A 56 27.55 10.97 25.80
C TRP A 56 27.04 10.51 27.17
N ALA A 57 27.08 9.21 27.42
CA ALA A 57 26.90 8.63 28.75
C ALA A 57 28.25 8.11 29.26
N ARG A 58 28.52 8.32 30.56
CA ARG A 58 29.74 7.81 31.20
C ARG A 58 29.46 6.42 31.79
N GLN A 59 30.28 5.44 31.44
CA GLN A 59 30.35 4.17 32.16
C GLN A 59 30.95 4.40 33.55
N THR A 60 30.17 4.15 34.60
CA THR A 60 30.59 4.28 36.01
C THR A 60 30.08 3.11 36.83
N GLY A 61 30.94 2.52 37.68
CA GLY A 61 30.61 1.47 38.67
C GLY A 61 31.79 0.55 39.00
N ASN A 62 31.76 -0.12 40.17
CA ASN A 62 32.59 -1.30 40.45
C ASN A 62 31.86 -2.56 39.94
N ALA A 63 32.56 -3.69 39.78
CA ALA A 63 32.07 -4.94 39.17
C ALA A 63 30.76 -5.48 39.80
N GLY A 64 29.62 -4.94 39.36
CA GLY A 64 28.26 -5.22 39.85
C GLY A 64 27.28 -4.04 39.73
N GLU A 65 27.75 -2.79 39.69
CA GLU A 65 26.90 -1.57 39.71
C GLU A 65 27.18 -0.63 38.52
N VAL A 66 27.38 -1.18 37.32
CA VAL A 66 27.61 -0.36 36.12
C VAL A 66 26.31 0.32 35.70
N ARG A 67 26.29 1.65 35.57
CA ARG A 67 25.09 2.42 35.19
C ARG A 67 24.59 2.18 33.77
N LEU A 68 25.53 1.85 32.87
CA LEU A 68 25.30 1.57 31.47
C LEU A 68 26.00 0.26 31.14
N ALA A 69 25.25 -0.81 30.87
CA ALA A 69 25.79 -2.13 30.57
C ALA A 69 25.49 -2.51 29.12
N GLU A 70 26.42 -3.18 28.44
CA GLU A 70 26.17 -3.67 27.08
C GLU A 70 24.95 -4.61 27.08
N ALA A 71 24.06 -4.43 26.12
CA ALA A 71 22.80 -5.15 26.02
C ALA A 71 22.72 -5.99 24.73
N ALA A 72 22.06 -7.14 24.85
CA ALA A 72 21.56 -7.86 23.68
C ALA A 72 20.44 -7.03 23.01
N ALA A 73 20.29 -7.17 21.69
CA ALA A 73 19.54 -6.28 20.79
C ALA A 73 18.20 -5.70 21.35
N PRO A 74 17.88 -4.43 21.04
CA PRO A 74 16.72 -3.72 21.60
C PRO A 74 15.35 -4.26 21.12
N PRO A 75 14.26 -4.02 21.91
CA PRO A 75 12.89 -4.21 21.45
C PRO A 75 12.57 -3.26 20.30
N ARG A 76 11.99 -3.78 19.22
CA ARG A 76 11.67 -2.99 18.02
C ARG A 76 10.43 -2.13 18.24
N VAL A 77 10.50 -0.86 17.79
CA VAL A 77 9.42 0.12 17.94
C VAL A 77 8.14 -0.38 17.24
N GLU A 78 7.08 -0.59 18.01
CA GLU A 78 5.75 -0.94 17.49
C GLU A 78 5.10 0.29 16.83
N PHE A 79 4.54 0.13 15.63
CA PHE A 79 3.84 1.20 14.90
C PHE A 79 2.33 1.16 15.18
N GLY A 80 1.67 2.32 15.10
CA GLY A 80 0.21 2.37 15.24
C GLY A 80 -0.49 1.63 14.09
N VAL A 81 -1.32 0.63 14.41
CA VAL A 81 -2.02 -0.21 13.42
C VAL A 81 -2.77 0.62 12.38
N TRP A 82 -3.50 1.67 12.78
CA TRP A 82 -4.17 2.57 11.83
C TRP A 82 -3.20 3.24 10.83
N SER A 83 -2.04 3.72 11.31
CA SER A 83 -1.05 4.36 10.44
C SER A 83 -0.47 3.37 9.44
N PHE A 84 -0.34 2.12 9.85
CA PHE A 84 0.10 1.04 8.98
C PHE A 84 -0.94 0.73 7.91
N ILE A 85 -2.23 0.57 8.29
CA ILE A 85 -3.31 0.34 7.32
C ILE A 85 -3.41 1.49 6.30
N LYS A 86 -3.39 2.75 6.75
CA LYS A 86 -3.39 3.91 5.84
C LYS A 86 -2.13 3.96 4.98
N GLY A 87 -0.96 3.67 5.56
CA GLY A 87 0.28 3.57 4.79
C GLY A 87 0.20 2.52 3.67
N CYS A 88 -0.42 1.37 3.93
CA CYS A 88 -0.65 0.34 2.89
C CYS A 88 -1.63 0.82 1.80
N ILE A 89 -2.69 1.53 2.17
CA ILE A 89 -3.64 2.14 1.21
C ILE A 89 -2.94 3.19 0.34
N ASP A 90 -2.18 4.09 0.96
CA ASP A 90 -1.42 5.12 0.24
C ASP A 90 -0.34 4.48 -0.66
N ALA A 91 0.29 3.40 -0.19
CA ALA A 91 1.26 2.63 -0.97
C ALA A 91 0.64 1.95 -2.20
N GLU A 92 -0.59 1.41 -2.11
CA GLU A 92 -1.34 0.91 -3.27
C GLU A 92 -1.47 2.00 -4.34
N PHE A 93 -1.95 3.20 -3.96
CA PHE A 93 -2.06 4.30 -4.92
C PHE A 93 -0.71 4.73 -5.49
N TRP A 94 0.30 4.85 -4.62
CA TRP A 94 1.63 5.29 -5.00
C TRP A 94 2.32 4.32 -5.96
N ILE A 95 2.39 3.02 -5.64
CA ILE A 95 3.18 2.06 -6.40
C ILE A 95 2.53 1.75 -7.76
N ASN A 96 1.20 1.66 -7.79
CA ASN A 96 0.45 1.39 -9.01
C ASN A 96 0.35 2.65 -9.90
N GLY A 97 0.54 3.83 -9.31
CA GLY A 97 0.63 5.10 -10.03
C GLY A 97 1.98 5.34 -10.74
N GLN A 98 3.06 4.62 -10.39
CA GLN A 98 4.40 4.85 -10.97
C GLN A 98 4.50 4.50 -12.45
N ASP A 99 3.78 3.46 -12.90
CA ASP A 99 3.69 3.10 -14.32
C ASP A 99 2.29 2.59 -14.62
N LYS A 100 1.49 3.49 -15.19
CA LYS A 100 0.09 3.20 -15.52
C LYS A 100 -0.06 2.12 -16.60
N LYS A 101 1.00 1.73 -17.32
CA LYS A 101 0.95 0.67 -18.32
C LYS A 101 1.38 -0.69 -17.77
N SER A 102 1.84 -0.74 -16.53
CA SER A 102 2.25 -1.98 -15.89
C SER A 102 1.05 -2.91 -15.72
N PRO A 103 1.17 -4.21 -16.06
CA PRO A 103 0.13 -5.21 -15.80
C PRO A 103 0.18 -5.77 -14.37
N PHE A 104 1.02 -5.17 -13.52
CA PHE A 104 1.27 -5.59 -12.14
C PHE A 104 0.63 -4.59 -11.19
N PHE A 105 -0.14 -5.11 -10.24
CA PHE A 105 -0.86 -4.29 -9.28
C PHE A 105 -0.65 -4.85 -7.88
N VAL A 106 -0.35 -3.97 -6.93
CA VAL A 106 -0.16 -4.32 -5.51
C VAL A 106 -1.32 -3.73 -4.72
N THR A 107 -2.18 -4.56 -4.16
CA THR A 107 -3.29 -4.10 -3.31
C THR A 107 -2.83 -3.82 -1.88
N ALA A 108 -3.50 -2.89 -1.22
CA ALA A 108 -3.26 -2.53 0.17
C ALA A 108 -3.52 -3.71 1.10
N ASP A 109 -4.57 -4.48 0.84
CA ASP A 109 -4.91 -5.65 1.63
C ASP A 109 -3.93 -6.81 1.43
N TYR A 110 -3.21 -6.89 0.31
CA TYR A 110 -2.07 -7.81 0.16
C TYR A 110 -0.91 -7.39 1.06
N LEU A 111 -0.55 -6.10 1.09
CA LEU A 111 0.50 -5.62 1.99
C LEU A 111 0.15 -5.89 3.46
N ILE A 112 -1.10 -5.64 3.85
CA ILE A 112 -1.59 -5.94 5.19
C ILE A 112 -1.56 -7.45 5.46
N ALA A 113 -2.01 -8.27 4.49
CA ALA A 113 -2.01 -9.72 4.61
C ALA A 113 -0.60 -10.30 4.76
N TRP A 114 0.36 -9.83 3.95
CA TRP A 114 1.77 -10.20 4.08
C TRP A 114 2.29 -9.87 5.48
N ALA A 115 2.08 -8.64 5.96
CA ALA A 115 2.53 -8.27 7.30
C ALA A 115 1.86 -9.09 8.41
N LEU A 116 0.58 -9.43 8.26
CA LEU A 116 -0.12 -10.33 9.18
C LEU A 116 0.48 -11.73 9.18
N ILE A 117 0.81 -12.29 8.01
CA ILE A 117 1.43 -13.63 7.91
C ILE A 117 2.80 -13.66 8.58
N GLU A 118 3.57 -12.58 8.48
CA GLU A 118 4.87 -12.50 9.12
C GLU A 118 4.78 -12.31 10.64
N THR A 119 3.87 -11.46 11.09
CA THR A 119 3.85 -10.98 12.49
C THR A 119 2.86 -11.68 13.40
N SER A 120 1.81 -12.28 12.84
CA SER A 120 0.63 -12.73 13.59
C SER A 120 0.40 -14.23 13.46
N ASN A 121 -0.21 -14.82 14.49
CA ASN A 121 -0.90 -16.09 14.34
C ASN A 121 -2.31 -15.81 13.78
N LEU A 122 -2.55 -16.21 12.54
CA LEU A 122 -3.84 -15.96 11.87
C LEU A 122 -5.02 -16.67 12.55
N THR A 123 -4.80 -17.68 13.40
CA THR A 123 -5.88 -18.34 14.15
C THR A 123 -6.19 -17.70 15.50
N ASP A 124 -5.34 -16.80 15.99
CA ASP A 124 -5.53 -16.13 17.27
C ASP A 124 -6.21 -14.76 17.11
N SER A 125 -7.26 -14.55 17.92
CA SER A 125 -8.00 -13.28 18.02
C SER A 125 -7.21 -12.19 18.72
N LYS A 126 -6.14 -12.55 19.45
CA LYS A 126 -5.24 -11.61 20.15
C LYS A 126 -3.99 -11.24 19.37
N SER A 127 -3.73 -11.89 18.24
CA SER A 127 -2.55 -11.60 17.41
C SER A 127 -2.59 -10.20 16.83
N LYS A 128 -1.43 -9.54 16.81
CA LYS A 128 -1.28 -8.14 16.42
C LYS A 128 -0.21 -7.99 15.34
N LEU A 129 -0.48 -7.09 14.39
CA LEU A 129 0.57 -6.51 13.55
C LEU A 129 1.65 -5.89 14.45
N GLY A 130 2.91 -6.15 14.13
CA GLY A 130 4.03 -5.68 14.96
C GLY A 130 5.34 -5.56 14.21
N ASN A 131 6.27 -4.82 14.79
CA ASN A 131 7.63 -4.72 14.29
C ASN A 131 8.46 -5.82 14.97
N ILE A 132 8.56 -6.99 14.35
CA ILE A 132 9.18 -8.17 14.99
C ILE A 132 10.65 -8.32 14.56
N GLY A 133 11.43 -9.05 15.37
CA GLY A 133 12.79 -9.51 15.05
C GLY A 133 12.84 -10.41 13.82
N PRO A 134 14.05 -10.86 13.41
CA PRO A 134 14.18 -11.89 12.40
C PRO A 134 13.44 -13.16 12.81
N LYS A 135 12.50 -13.58 11.97
CA LYS A 135 11.66 -14.77 12.17
C LYS A 135 12.34 -16.05 11.69
N THR A 136 13.24 -15.95 10.71
CA THR A 136 13.77 -17.11 10.01
C THR A 136 15.26 -16.96 9.69
N PRO A 137 16.16 -17.54 10.49
CA PRO A 137 17.55 -17.77 10.07
C PRO A 137 17.58 -18.75 8.87
N PRO A 138 18.52 -18.59 7.90
CA PRO A 138 19.69 -17.71 7.94
C PRO A 138 19.43 -16.24 7.56
N GLY A 139 18.19 -15.87 7.26
CA GLY A 139 17.82 -14.50 6.89
C GLY A 139 17.91 -13.49 8.04
N ASP A 140 18.21 -12.24 7.69
CA ASP A 140 18.27 -11.10 8.62
C ASP A 140 17.02 -10.22 8.54
N GLY A 141 15.91 -10.83 8.10
CA GLY A 141 14.62 -10.19 7.88
C GLY A 141 14.18 -9.35 9.06
N SER A 142 13.60 -8.20 8.76
CA SER A 142 13.26 -7.21 9.79
C SER A 142 11.83 -6.73 9.64
N GLY A 143 11.17 -6.40 10.74
CA GLY A 143 9.95 -5.62 10.74
C GLY A 143 8.70 -6.37 10.30
N PRO A 144 7.59 -5.64 10.07
CA PRO A 144 6.31 -6.25 9.76
C PRO A 144 6.34 -7.08 8.48
N PHE A 145 7.20 -6.74 7.53
CA PHE A 145 7.33 -7.46 6.27
C PHE A 145 8.55 -8.38 6.22
N GLN A 146 9.31 -8.52 7.31
CA GLN A 146 10.53 -9.35 7.35
C GLN A 146 11.55 -9.07 6.23
N LEU A 147 11.66 -7.82 5.78
CA LEU A 147 12.58 -7.43 4.70
C LEU A 147 14.05 -7.60 5.13
N THR A 148 14.82 -8.32 4.33
CA THR A 148 16.26 -8.57 4.53
C THR A 148 17.13 -7.37 4.14
N THR A 149 18.41 -7.37 4.51
CA THR A 149 19.36 -6.31 4.06
C THR A 149 19.45 -6.27 2.54
N ALA A 150 19.44 -7.44 1.89
CA ALA A 150 19.59 -7.57 0.44
C ALA A 150 18.36 -7.04 -0.32
N GLU A 151 17.16 -7.40 0.13
CA GLU A 151 15.91 -6.86 -0.42
C GLU A 151 15.84 -5.34 -0.23
N TRP A 152 16.16 -4.85 0.97
CA TRP A 152 16.16 -3.41 1.23
C TRP A 152 17.16 -2.65 0.37
N LYS A 153 18.36 -3.21 0.18
CA LYS A 153 19.34 -2.65 -0.74
C LYS A 153 18.80 -2.57 -2.17
N THR A 154 18.08 -3.59 -2.63
CA THR A 154 17.44 -3.57 -3.95
C THR A 154 16.46 -2.40 -4.09
N PHE A 155 15.72 -2.08 -3.03
CA PHE A 155 14.86 -0.91 -3.00
C PHE A 155 15.64 0.41 -2.99
N LEU A 156 16.69 0.52 -2.16
CA LEU A 156 17.52 1.73 -2.07
C LEU A 156 18.28 2.05 -3.37
N ASP A 157 18.62 1.02 -4.16
CA ASP A 157 19.28 1.18 -5.45
C ASP A 157 18.31 1.65 -6.56
N ASP A 158 16.99 1.60 -6.33
CA ASP A 158 15.95 2.09 -7.25
C ASP A 158 15.61 3.57 -6.98
N PRO A 159 15.30 4.38 -8.02
CA PRO A 159 14.85 5.76 -7.82
C PRO A 159 13.66 5.93 -6.85
N LEU A 160 12.80 4.90 -6.71
CA LEU A 160 11.70 4.90 -5.76
C LEU A 160 12.16 4.80 -4.29
N GLY A 161 13.36 4.28 -4.03
CA GLY A 161 13.97 4.21 -2.70
C GLY A 161 14.89 5.38 -2.35
N ALA A 162 15.01 6.38 -3.22
CA ALA A 162 15.94 7.52 -3.05
C ALA A 162 15.71 8.35 -1.77
N ASP A 163 14.54 8.21 -1.16
CA ASP A 163 14.14 8.92 0.06
C ASP A 163 14.26 8.08 1.33
N SER A 164 14.65 6.82 1.19
CA SER A 164 14.82 5.89 2.28
C SER A 164 16.30 5.74 2.64
N SER A 165 16.55 5.30 3.87
CA SER A 165 17.90 5.02 4.37
C SER A 165 18.04 3.54 4.71
N THR A 166 19.26 3.07 4.97
CA THR A 166 19.47 1.72 5.52
C THR A 166 18.76 1.52 6.85
N ALA A 167 18.68 2.56 7.69
CA ALA A 167 17.97 2.52 8.97
C ALA A 167 16.45 2.43 8.82
N SER A 168 15.89 3.01 7.75
CA SER A 168 14.44 2.95 7.46
C SER A 168 13.93 1.52 7.29
N ARG A 169 14.81 0.55 6.98
CA ARG A 169 14.44 -0.87 6.96
C ARG A 169 13.88 -1.34 8.28
N ASP A 170 14.34 -0.83 9.41
CA ASP A 170 13.93 -1.36 10.73
C ASP A 170 12.70 -0.63 11.30
N LEU A 171 12.16 0.36 10.57
CA LEU A 171 10.98 1.14 10.93
C LEU A 171 9.75 0.61 10.18
N GLY A 172 8.77 0.05 10.91
CA GLY A 172 7.68 -0.68 10.28
C GLY A 172 6.75 0.14 9.36
N LEU A 173 6.64 1.47 9.54
CA LEU A 173 5.92 2.33 8.60
C LEU A 173 6.75 2.61 7.34
N ASP A 174 8.04 2.90 7.48
CA ASP A 174 8.93 3.16 6.35
C ASP A 174 9.13 1.92 5.47
N GLN A 175 9.01 0.72 6.04
CA GLN A 175 9.06 -0.52 5.27
C GLN A 175 7.96 -0.65 4.22
N ILE A 176 6.81 0.01 4.39
CA ILE A 176 5.63 -0.21 3.53
C ILE A 176 5.96 0.12 2.06
N ALA A 177 6.67 1.22 1.81
CA ALA A 177 7.07 1.60 0.45
C ALA A 177 8.03 0.57 -0.17
N GLY A 178 9.01 0.11 0.60
CA GLY A 178 9.93 -0.93 0.16
C GLY A 178 9.24 -2.26 -0.09
N ALA A 179 8.29 -2.66 0.77
CA ALA A 179 7.49 -3.86 0.59
C ALA A 179 6.62 -3.79 -0.69
N ALA A 180 5.94 -2.67 -0.92
CA ALA A 180 5.16 -2.45 -2.13
C ALA A 180 6.03 -2.51 -3.40
N PHE A 181 7.20 -1.86 -3.38
CA PHE A 181 8.17 -1.95 -4.47
C PHE A 181 8.64 -3.39 -4.70
N LEU A 182 9.05 -4.10 -3.65
CA LEU A 182 9.56 -5.47 -3.75
C LEU A 182 8.49 -6.44 -4.24
N ALA A 183 7.24 -6.30 -3.79
CA ALA A 183 6.12 -7.09 -4.29
C ALA A 183 5.95 -6.89 -5.80
N ARG A 184 5.93 -5.64 -6.27
CA ARG A 184 5.80 -5.33 -7.70
C ARG A 184 7.02 -5.79 -8.51
N LYS A 185 8.23 -5.65 -7.95
CA LYS A 185 9.46 -6.13 -8.57
C LYS A 185 9.45 -7.66 -8.70
N ALA A 186 9.05 -8.39 -7.65
CA ALA A 186 8.91 -9.84 -7.71
C ALA A 186 7.89 -10.27 -8.77
N MET A 187 6.76 -9.54 -8.91
CA MET A 187 5.81 -9.79 -10.00
C MET A 187 6.48 -9.68 -11.37
N SER A 188 7.25 -8.60 -11.58
CA SER A 188 7.98 -8.37 -12.83
C SER A 188 9.04 -9.43 -13.11
N ASP A 189 9.84 -9.80 -12.11
CA ASP A 189 10.94 -10.76 -12.27
C ASP A 189 10.39 -12.17 -12.55
N ILE A 190 9.35 -12.59 -11.83
CA ILE A 190 8.68 -13.88 -12.06
C ILE A 190 8.01 -13.88 -13.44
N SER A 191 7.32 -12.81 -13.80
CA SER A 191 6.69 -12.65 -15.11
C SER A 191 7.70 -12.80 -16.26
N ALA A 192 8.84 -12.12 -16.17
CA ALA A 192 9.89 -12.20 -17.17
C ALA A 192 10.48 -13.62 -17.27
N ALA A 193 10.73 -14.27 -16.13
CA ALA A 193 11.28 -15.62 -16.11
C ALA A 193 10.33 -16.67 -16.69
N ILE A 194 9.04 -16.62 -16.33
CA ILE A 194 8.03 -17.52 -16.89
C ILE A 194 7.85 -17.27 -18.39
N THR A 195 7.79 -16.01 -18.81
CA THR A 195 7.70 -15.65 -20.23
C THR A 195 8.90 -16.17 -21.04
N ALA A 196 10.11 -16.13 -20.46
CA ALA A 196 11.31 -16.70 -21.09
C ALA A 196 11.26 -18.24 -21.16
N ASN A 197 10.74 -18.89 -20.11
CA ASN A 197 10.56 -20.35 -20.09
C ASN A 197 9.56 -20.81 -21.15
N ASP A 198 8.43 -20.11 -21.29
CA ASP A 198 7.43 -20.37 -22.32
C ASP A 198 8.01 -20.19 -23.72
N ALA A 199 8.80 -19.12 -23.93
CA ALA A 199 9.55 -18.89 -25.17
C ALA A 199 10.40 -20.10 -25.55
N ALA A 200 11.18 -20.61 -24.58
CA ALA A 200 12.08 -21.73 -24.78
C ALA A 200 11.32 -23.04 -25.03
N ALA A 201 10.10 -23.17 -24.49
CA ALA A 201 9.19 -24.29 -24.76
C ALA A 201 8.39 -24.14 -26.06
N GLY A 202 8.50 -23.00 -26.76
CA GLY A 202 7.74 -22.71 -27.99
C GLY A 202 6.27 -22.35 -27.73
N LEU A 203 5.93 -21.92 -26.51
CA LEU A 203 4.59 -21.46 -26.14
C LEU A 203 4.51 -19.95 -26.36
N ALA A 204 3.51 -19.50 -27.13
CA ALA A 204 3.35 -18.09 -27.52
C ALA A 204 2.43 -17.28 -26.57
N ASP A 205 1.78 -17.95 -25.62
CA ASP A 205 0.68 -17.40 -24.82
C ASP A 205 1.07 -16.16 -23.99
N THR A 206 2.33 -16.09 -23.54
CA THR A 206 2.90 -14.99 -22.74
C THR A 206 3.68 -13.97 -23.58
N GLN A 207 3.76 -14.19 -24.89
CA GLN A 207 4.47 -13.33 -25.85
C GLN A 207 3.55 -12.57 -26.80
N GLY A 208 2.27 -12.94 -26.81
CA GLY A 208 1.26 -12.37 -27.69
C GLY A 208 0.63 -11.08 -27.20
N VAL A 209 -0.45 -10.69 -27.86
CA VAL A 209 -1.23 -9.48 -27.54
C VAL A 209 -1.89 -9.52 -26.16
N ALA A 210 -1.94 -10.69 -25.50
CA ALA A 210 -2.44 -10.84 -24.14
C ALA A 210 -1.50 -10.26 -23.07
N GLY A 211 -0.28 -9.85 -23.45
CA GLY A 211 0.72 -9.32 -22.54
C GLY A 211 1.50 -10.42 -21.81
N PRO A 212 2.40 -10.05 -20.89
CA PRO A 212 3.24 -11.02 -20.20
C PRO A 212 2.46 -11.76 -19.11
N TYR A 213 3.00 -12.89 -18.65
CA TYR A 213 2.44 -13.66 -17.53
C TYR A 213 2.21 -12.77 -16.30
N VAL A 214 1.05 -12.86 -15.65
CA VAL A 214 0.78 -12.10 -14.41
C VAL A 214 0.75 -13.05 -13.20
N PRO A 215 1.76 -13.03 -12.31
CA PRO A 215 1.84 -13.93 -11.15
C PRO A 215 0.77 -13.63 -10.09
N ALA A 216 0.36 -14.66 -9.36
CA ALA A 216 -0.53 -14.54 -8.21
C ALA A 216 0.22 -14.04 -6.98
N TYR A 217 -0.50 -13.46 -6.01
CA TYR A 217 0.08 -13.08 -4.71
C TYR A 217 0.69 -14.26 -3.94
N ILE A 218 0.26 -15.49 -4.25
CA ILE A 218 0.89 -16.73 -3.77
C ILE A 218 2.36 -16.79 -4.21
N ASP A 219 2.65 -16.49 -5.48
CA ASP A 219 4.02 -16.49 -6.00
C ASP A 219 4.86 -15.41 -5.34
N ILE A 220 4.26 -14.25 -5.06
CA ILE A 220 4.95 -13.10 -4.45
C ILE A 220 5.29 -13.39 -2.99
N LEU A 221 4.36 -14.01 -2.24
CA LEU A 221 4.63 -14.41 -0.88
C LEU A 221 5.69 -15.53 -0.81
N LEU A 222 5.67 -16.49 -1.73
CA LEU A 222 6.73 -17.51 -1.86
C LEU A 222 8.08 -16.86 -2.19
N ALA A 223 8.10 -15.87 -3.08
CA ALA A 223 9.32 -15.14 -3.45
C ALA A 223 9.92 -14.41 -2.25
N HIS A 224 9.07 -13.84 -1.40
CA HIS A 224 9.53 -13.21 -0.18
C HIS A 224 10.01 -14.24 0.87
N MET A 225 9.27 -15.33 1.09
CA MET A 225 9.63 -16.33 2.11
C MET A 225 10.88 -17.14 1.76
N PHE A 226 11.10 -17.41 0.47
CA PHE A 226 12.12 -18.38 0.02
C PHE A 226 13.00 -17.88 -1.14
N GLY A 227 12.88 -16.61 -1.52
CA GLY A 227 13.59 -16.01 -2.65
C GLY A 227 12.85 -16.13 -3.99
N VAL A 228 13.04 -15.11 -4.84
CA VAL A 228 12.41 -15.00 -6.18
C VAL A 228 12.70 -16.23 -7.05
N GLU A 229 13.93 -16.76 -7.01
CA GLU A 229 14.31 -17.95 -7.78
C GLU A 229 13.50 -19.19 -7.39
N THR A 230 13.21 -19.35 -6.09
CA THR A 230 12.36 -20.44 -5.61
C THR A 230 10.94 -20.31 -6.13
N ALA A 231 10.36 -19.11 -6.08
CA ALA A 231 9.01 -18.87 -6.59
C ALA A 231 8.93 -19.15 -8.10
N ILE A 232 9.92 -18.72 -8.88
CA ILE A 232 10.04 -19.04 -10.31
C ILE A 232 10.07 -20.55 -10.52
N LYS A 233 10.89 -21.28 -9.76
CA LYS A 233 11.04 -22.73 -9.88
C LYS A 233 9.75 -23.46 -9.51
N PHE A 234 9.12 -23.10 -8.39
CA PHE A 234 7.85 -23.67 -7.95
C PHE A 234 6.77 -23.45 -9.01
N ARG A 235 6.68 -22.24 -9.56
CA ARG A 235 5.72 -21.91 -10.60
C ARG A 235 5.99 -22.68 -11.89
N ALA A 236 7.23 -22.74 -12.35
CA ALA A 236 7.63 -23.50 -13.54
C ALA A 236 7.31 -25.00 -13.38
N MET A 237 7.58 -25.59 -12.22
CA MET A 237 7.22 -26.98 -11.92
C MET A 237 5.71 -27.21 -11.93
N LYS A 238 4.92 -26.30 -11.34
CA LYS A 238 3.45 -26.40 -11.37
C LYS A 238 2.91 -26.36 -12.81
N LEU A 239 3.41 -25.45 -13.64
CA LEU A 239 3.04 -25.35 -15.05
C LEU A 239 3.45 -26.60 -15.85
N ALA A 240 4.63 -27.17 -15.57
CA ALA A 240 5.11 -28.42 -16.17
C ALA A 240 4.44 -29.68 -15.61
N GLY A 241 3.51 -29.58 -14.65
CA GLY A 241 2.85 -30.72 -14.02
C GLY A 241 3.74 -31.53 -13.07
N GLN A 242 4.82 -30.93 -12.57
CA GLN A 242 5.82 -31.52 -11.66
C GLN A 242 5.61 -31.10 -10.19
N GLY A 243 4.47 -30.49 -9.86
CA GLY A 243 4.16 -29.98 -8.53
C GLY A 243 4.08 -31.03 -7.42
N GLY A 244 3.95 -32.32 -7.76
CA GLY A 244 4.02 -33.43 -6.80
C GLY A 244 5.42 -33.71 -6.25
N THR A 245 6.44 -32.94 -6.63
CA THR A 245 7.81 -33.08 -6.11
C THR A 245 7.88 -32.53 -4.68
N ALA A 246 8.55 -33.25 -3.77
CA ALA A 246 8.72 -32.83 -2.38
C ALA A 246 9.54 -31.53 -2.28
N VAL A 247 9.16 -30.62 -1.38
CA VAL A 247 9.80 -29.29 -1.28
C VAL A 247 11.24 -29.38 -0.79
N ASP A 248 11.59 -30.36 0.04
CA ASP A 248 12.97 -30.59 0.49
C ASP A 248 13.89 -30.90 -0.69
N ALA A 249 13.48 -31.80 -1.57
CA ALA A 249 14.22 -32.16 -2.78
C ALA A 249 14.47 -30.95 -3.70
N VAL A 250 13.57 -29.96 -3.69
CA VAL A 250 13.69 -28.74 -4.51
C VAL A 250 14.58 -27.69 -3.84
N LEU A 251 14.41 -27.48 -2.54
CA LEU A 251 15.02 -26.41 -1.76
C LEU A 251 16.45 -26.73 -1.32
N THR A 252 16.78 -28.00 -1.11
CA THR A 252 18.13 -28.46 -0.70
C THR A 252 18.91 -29.13 -1.84
N ALA A 253 18.44 -29.01 -3.08
CA ALA A 253 19.19 -29.48 -4.24
C ALA A 253 20.58 -28.82 -4.30
N PRO A 254 21.57 -29.37 -5.03
CA PRO A 254 22.88 -28.72 -5.20
C PRO A 254 22.80 -27.31 -5.80
N SER A 255 21.74 -27.00 -6.56
CA SER A 255 21.40 -25.68 -7.08
C SER A 255 20.26 -24.99 -6.31
N GLY A 256 19.91 -25.51 -5.14
CA GLY A 256 18.89 -24.97 -4.24
C GLY A 256 19.44 -23.84 -3.38
N PRO A 257 18.57 -22.95 -2.89
CA PRO A 257 18.97 -21.76 -2.14
C PRO A 257 19.37 -22.05 -0.68
N PHE A 258 19.07 -23.24 -0.15
CA PHE A 258 19.25 -23.55 1.26
C PHE A 258 20.13 -24.78 1.48
N SER A 259 21.00 -24.70 2.49
CA SER A 259 21.70 -25.88 3.00
C SER A 259 20.71 -26.83 3.71
N ALA A 260 21.11 -28.08 3.90
CA ALA A 260 20.31 -29.05 4.65
C ALA A 260 20.04 -28.61 6.10
N ASP A 261 20.93 -27.80 6.69
CA ASP A 261 20.77 -27.30 8.05
C ASP A 261 19.85 -26.07 8.11
N ASP A 262 19.97 -25.14 7.15
CA ASP A 262 19.04 -24.01 7.01
C ASP A 262 17.61 -24.51 6.73
N PHE A 263 17.48 -25.56 5.93
CA PHE A 263 16.18 -26.15 5.62
C PHE A 263 15.50 -26.76 6.86
N LYS A 264 16.25 -27.34 7.82
CA LYS A 264 15.67 -27.81 9.09
C LYS A 264 15.09 -26.66 9.90
N ILE A 265 15.73 -25.49 9.89
CA ILE A 265 15.24 -24.28 10.56
C ILE A 265 13.97 -23.77 9.86
N LEU A 266 13.96 -23.79 8.54
CA LEU A 266 12.79 -23.43 7.73
C LEU A 266 11.60 -24.35 7.99
N LEU A 267 11.81 -25.67 8.12
CA LEU A 267 10.74 -26.62 8.42
C LEU A 267 10.03 -26.34 9.75
N ASP A 268 10.72 -25.78 10.74
CA ASP A 268 10.11 -25.40 12.02
C ASP A 268 9.41 -24.04 11.93
N THR A 269 10.14 -23.03 11.42
CA THR A 269 9.68 -21.63 11.37
C THR A 269 8.59 -21.37 10.31
N ARG A 270 8.55 -22.19 9.26
CA ARG A 270 7.58 -22.13 8.14
C ARG A 270 6.81 -23.44 7.99
N LYS A 271 6.58 -24.17 9.08
CA LYS A 271 5.79 -25.42 9.07
C LYS A 271 4.39 -25.26 8.48
N ASN A 272 3.80 -24.07 8.63
CA ASN A 272 2.50 -23.73 8.06
C ASN A 272 2.48 -23.71 6.52
N VAL A 273 3.67 -23.70 5.88
CA VAL A 273 3.84 -23.77 4.42
C VAL A 273 4.48 -25.10 4.02
N LEU A 274 5.57 -25.50 4.68
CA LEU A 274 6.44 -26.60 4.26
C LEU A 274 6.01 -27.98 4.79
N LYS A 275 4.97 -28.06 5.61
CA LYS A 275 4.42 -29.31 6.11
C LYS A 275 2.93 -29.40 5.88
N ASP A 276 2.48 -30.64 5.66
CA ASP A 276 1.07 -30.97 5.63
C ASP A 276 0.45 -30.75 7.01
N TRP A 277 -0.70 -30.08 7.04
CA TRP A 277 -1.33 -29.65 8.30
C TRP A 277 -1.87 -30.82 9.13
N ASP A 278 -2.16 -31.96 8.51
CA ASP A 278 -2.75 -33.13 9.16
C ASP A 278 -1.70 -34.16 9.58
N SER A 279 -0.67 -34.37 8.75
CA SER A 279 0.33 -35.43 8.94
C SER A 279 1.70 -34.96 9.45
N ASP A 280 1.97 -33.65 9.45
CA ASP A 280 3.27 -33.04 9.80
C ASP A 280 4.45 -33.55 8.92
N VAL A 281 4.13 -34.17 7.77
CA VAL A 281 5.09 -34.63 6.75
C VAL A 281 5.49 -33.45 5.86
N VAL A 282 6.72 -33.49 5.34
CA VAL A 282 7.23 -32.51 4.37
C VAL A 282 6.33 -32.45 3.15
N GLU A 283 5.96 -31.23 2.77
CA GLU A 283 4.98 -30.98 1.72
C GLU A 283 5.54 -31.16 0.31
N THR A 284 4.66 -31.27 -0.68
CA THR A 284 4.99 -31.13 -2.10
C THR A 284 5.01 -29.67 -2.55
N VAL A 285 5.54 -29.36 -3.73
CA VAL A 285 5.45 -28.01 -4.32
C VAL A 285 3.98 -27.57 -4.45
N ASP A 286 3.10 -28.45 -4.92
CA ASP A 286 1.66 -28.16 -5.04
C ASP A 286 1.02 -27.94 -3.66
N GLY A 287 1.34 -28.78 -2.67
CA GLY A 287 0.80 -28.61 -1.33
C GLY A 287 1.32 -27.35 -0.63
N ALA A 288 2.57 -26.97 -0.85
CA ALA A 288 3.12 -25.72 -0.30
C ALA A 288 2.42 -24.50 -0.90
N ILE A 289 2.10 -24.55 -2.20
CA ILE A 289 1.29 -23.53 -2.88
C ILE A 289 -0.12 -23.47 -2.28
N VAL A 290 -0.77 -24.62 -2.04
CA VAL A 290 -2.09 -24.70 -1.40
C VAL A 290 -2.05 -24.14 0.03
N ASN A 291 -1.00 -24.44 0.79
CA ASN A 291 -0.82 -23.92 2.15
C ASN A 291 -0.67 -22.38 2.16
N VAL A 292 0.10 -21.83 1.22
CA VAL A 292 0.21 -20.36 1.05
C VAL A 292 -1.13 -19.74 0.66
N GLU A 293 -1.89 -20.39 -0.22
CA GLU A 293 -3.24 -19.96 -0.59
C GLU A 293 -4.17 -19.84 0.64
N LYS A 294 -4.21 -20.87 1.50
CA LYS A 294 -4.99 -20.84 2.74
C LYS A 294 -4.55 -19.72 3.69
N LEU A 295 -3.23 -19.51 3.82
CA LEU A 295 -2.68 -18.42 4.64
C LEU A 295 -3.12 -17.05 4.12
N LEU A 296 -3.01 -16.82 2.82
CA LEU A 296 -3.44 -15.57 2.20
C LEU A 296 -4.94 -15.34 2.35
N GLN A 297 -5.78 -16.36 2.15
CA GLN A 297 -7.23 -16.22 2.31
C GLN A 297 -7.61 -15.79 3.73
N ALA A 298 -7.02 -16.42 4.75
CA ALA A 298 -7.24 -16.04 6.15
C ALA A 298 -6.72 -14.62 6.45
N ALA A 299 -5.57 -14.26 5.88
CA ALA A 299 -4.97 -12.95 6.06
C ALA A 299 -5.75 -11.84 5.34
N PHE A 300 -6.28 -12.08 4.14
CA PHE A 300 -7.15 -11.14 3.42
C PHE A 300 -8.44 -10.85 4.18
N ALA A 301 -9.09 -11.88 4.75
CA ALA A 301 -10.27 -11.68 5.58
C ALA A 301 -9.99 -10.77 6.79
N LYS A 302 -8.83 -10.97 7.44
CA LYS A 302 -8.37 -10.09 8.54
C LYS A 302 -8.00 -8.69 8.06
N ALA A 303 -7.31 -8.57 6.93
CA ALA A 303 -6.95 -7.28 6.34
C ALA A 303 -8.20 -6.45 6.02
N PHE A 304 -9.21 -7.06 5.39
CA PHE A 304 -10.50 -6.42 5.15
C PHE A 304 -11.19 -5.99 6.45
N ALA A 305 -11.22 -6.84 7.48
CA ALA A 305 -11.78 -6.47 8.78
C ALA A 305 -11.06 -5.25 9.40
N LEU A 306 -9.72 -5.20 9.30
CA LEU A 306 -8.93 -4.06 9.78
C LEU A 306 -9.21 -2.78 8.98
N ILE A 307 -9.30 -2.86 7.65
CA ILE A 307 -9.65 -1.71 6.81
C ILE A 307 -11.05 -1.23 7.16
N LYS A 308 -12.03 -2.14 7.27
CA LYS A 308 -13.41 -1.80 7.64
C LYS A 308 -13.51 -1.12 9.01
N GLU A 309 -12.73 -1.56 9.99
CA GLU A 309 -12.74 -0.99 11.34
C GLU A 309 -12.03 0.36 11.40
N LEU A 310 -10.87 0.49 10.73
CA LEU A 310 -9.93 1.58 10.94
C LEU A 310 -9.95 2.64 9.83
N ALA A 311 -10.40 2.27 8.64
CA ALA A 311 -10.45 3.11 7.43
C ALA A 311 -11.72 2.81 6.58
N PRO A 312 -12.93 2.81 7.17
CA PRO A 312 -14.16 2.49 6.43
C PRO A 312 -14.43 3.45 5.26
N GLU A 313 -13.89 4.67 5.29
CA GLU A 313 -13.97 5.64 4.20
C GLU A 313 -13.19 5.23 2.93
N ASP A 314 -12.24 4.30 3.06
CA ASP A 314 -11.42 3.79 1.97
C ASP A 314 -11.99 2.49 1.37
N LEU A 315 -13.13 2.01 1.88
CA LEU A 315 -13.85 0.88 1.28
C LEU A 315 -14.74 1.37 0.13
N PRO A 316 -14.87 0.58 -0.95
CA PRO A 316 -15.76 0.89 -2.05
C PRO A 316 -17.21 0.95 -1.56
N ASN A 317 -17.94 1.98 -1.98
CA ASN A 317 -19.40 1.95 -1.91
C ASN A 317 -19.88 0.95 -2.97
N ALA A 318 -20.67 -0.04 -2.58
CA ALA A 318 -21.33 -0.96 -3.53
C ALA A 318 -22.54 -0.27 -4.18
N ASP A 319 -22.31 0.92 -4.75
CA ASP A 319 -23.35 1.80 -5.24
C ASP A 319 -23.67 1.54 -6.72
N GLY A 320 -24.95 1.60 -7.05
CA GLY A 320 -25.43 1.40 -8.43
C GLY A 320 -25.38 -0.06 -8.90
N THR A 321 -25.42 -0.23 -10.22
CA THR A 321 -25.38 -1.52 -10.90
C THR A 321 -24.41 -1.45 -12.07
N ALA A 322 -23.68 -2.53 -12.34
CA ALA A 322 -22.80 -2.62 -13.50
C ALA A 322 -23.61 -2.57 -14.81
N PRO A 323 -23.58 -1.46 -15.60
CA PRO A 323 -24.40 -1.34 -16.80
C PRO A 323 -24.00 -2.35 -17.89
N TRP A 324 -22.75 -2.83 -17.87
CA TRP A 324 -22.25 -3.85 -18.80
C TRP A 324 -22.73 -5.27 -18.48
N MET A 325 -23.19 -5.54 -17.25
CA MET A 325 -23.52 -6.89 -16.80
C MET A 325 -24.72 -7.51 -17.56
N PRO A 326 -25.84 -6.79 -17.80
CA PRO A 326 -26.92 -7.31 -18.64
C PRO A 326 -26.48 -7.64 -20.08
N GLY A 327 -25.54 -6.86 -20.63
CA GLY A 327 -24.96 -7.14 -21.95
C GLY A 327 -24.17 -8.44 -21.97
N ALA A 328 -23.38 -8.70 -20.92
CA ALA A 328 -22.63 -9.95 -20.77
C ALA A 328 -23.55 -11.17 -20.64
N GLU A 329 -24.66 -11.06 -19.91
CA GLU A 329 -25.67 -12.13 -19.75
C GLU A 329 -26.41 -12.42 -21.07
N ALA A 330 -26.72 -11.38 -21.83
CA ALA A 330 -27.28 -11.52 -23.17
C ALA A 330 -26.29 -12.25 -24.11
N GLU A 331 -24.99 -11.94 -24.04
CA GLU A 331 -23.97 -12.66 -24.79
C GLU A 331 -23.87 -14.14 -24.37
N GLN A 332 -23.91 -14.44 -23.07
CA GLN A 332 -23.93 -15.83 -22.59
C GLN A 332 -25.07 -16.63 -23.21
N THR A 333 -26.27 -16.05 -23.25
CA THR A 333 -27.45 -16.67 -23.85
C THR A 333 -27.28 -16.85 -25.37
N ALA A 334 -26.75 -15.83 -26.05
CA ALA A 334 -26.50 -15.85 -27.48
C ALA A 334 -25.39 -16.83 -27.89
N TRP A 335 -24.48 -17.17 -26.98
CA TRP A 335 -23.39 -18.13 -27.20
C TRP A 335 -23.83 -19.59 -27.18
N ALA A 336 -24.90 -19.93 -26.47
CA ALA A 336 -25.39 -21.31 -26.38
C ALA A 336 -25.52 -22.04 -27.75
N PRO A 337 -26.09 -21.43 -28.82
CA PRO A 337 -26.17 -22.07 -30.14
C PRO A 337 -24.86 -22.05 -30.95
N LEU A 338 -23.84 -21.28 -30.55
CA LEU A 338 -22.59 -21.12 -31.32
C LEU A 338 -21.61 -22.29 -31.14
N GLY A 339 -21.78 -23.11 -30.11
CA GLY A 339 -20.81 -24.14 -29.74
C GLY A 339 -19.60 -23.54 -29.02
N ASP A 340 -18.40 -24.06 -29.31
CA ASP A 340 -17.12 -23.55 -28.80
C ASP A 340 -16.42 -22.66 -29.84
N GLU A 341 -15.29 -22.07 -29.45
CA GLU A 341 -14.52 -21.13 -30.26
C GLU A 341 -13.99 -21.70 -31.59
N THR A 342 -14.02 -23.02 -31.78
CA THR A 342 -13.55 -23.65 -33.01
C THR A 342 -14.55 -23.55 -34.16
N THR A 343 -15.83 -23.26 -33.87
CA THR A 343 -16.85 -23.18 -34.92
C THR A 343 -16.72 -21.88 -35.74
N PRO A 344 -17.00 -21.90 -37.06
CA PRO A 344 -16.94 -20.68 -37.87
C PRO A 344 -17.86 -19.55 -37.38
N ALA A 345 -19.01 -19.90 -36.80
CA ALA A 345 -19.95 -18.93 -36.24
C ALA A 345 -19.38 -18.28 -34.96
N ALA A 346 -18.79 -19.07 -34.06
CA ALA A 346 -18.12 -18.55 -32.87
C ALA A 346 -16.90 -17.69 -33.24
N GLN A 347 -16.05 -18.12 -34.16
CA GLN A 347 -14.91 -17.33 -34.64
C GLN A 347 -15.34 -15.98 -35.23
N THR A 348 -16.44 -15.97 -35.98
CA THR A 348 -17.02 -14.72 -36.52
C THR A 348 -17.48 -13.82 -35.37
N ARG A 349 -18.12 -14.37 -34.34
CA ARG A 349 -18.56 -13.60 -33.17
C ARG A 349 -17.39 -13.03 -32.38
N ILE A 350 -16.35 -13.84 -32.12
CA ILE A 350 -15.15 -13.42 -31.39
C ILE A 350 -14.44 -12.27 -32.13
N ARG A 351 -14.21 -12.39 -33.44
CA ARG A 351 -13.62 -11.29 -34.25
C ARG A 351 -14.46 -10.01 -34.22
N GLY A 352 -15.78 -10.14 -34.01
CA GLY A 352 -16.68 -9.03 -33.74
C GLY A 352 -16.31 -8.26 -32.46
N TYR A 353 -15.96 -8.96 -31.37
CA TYR A 353 -15.51 -8.32 -30.12
C TYR A 353 -14.22 -7.50 -30.34
N PHE A 354 -13.24 -8.09 -31.02
CA PHE A 354 -12.00 -7.43 -31.40
C PHE A 354 -12.25 -6.16 -32.23
N THR A 355 -13.16 -6.24 -33.21
CA THR A 355 -13.54 -5.09 -34.05
C THR A 355 -14.19 -3.98 -33.22
N ASP A 356 -15.12 -4.33 -32.34
CA ASP A 356 -15.87 -3.37 -31.52
C ASP A 356 -15.01 -2.60 -30.53
N ILE A 357 -13.87 -3.16 -30.11
CA ILE A 357 -12.89 -2.47 -29.25
C ILE A 357 -11.77 -1.78 -30.03
N GLY A 358 -11.84 -1.76 -31.36
CA GLY A 358 -10.86 -1.11 -32.23
C GLY A 358 -9.56 -1.89 -32.43
N GLN A 359 -9.58 -3.21 -32.25
CA GLN A 359 -8.45 -4.14 -32.42
C GLN A 359 -8.76 -5.26 -33.44
N PRO A 360 -9.17 -4.94 -34.68
CA PRO A 360 -9.67 -5.94 -35.63
C PRO A 360 -8.62 -7.00 -35.99
N LEU A 361 -9.04 -8.26 -36.05
CA LEU A 361 -8.22 -9.38 -36.50
C LEU A 361 -8.51 -9.71 -37.97
N ALA A 362 -7.46 -9.86 -38.79
CA ALA A 362 -7.63 -10.25 -40.19
C ALA A 362 -8.25 -11.65 -40.31
N ALA A 363 -9.00 -11.89 -41.40
CA ALA A 363 -9.60 -13.20 -41.64
C ALA A 363 -8.53 -14.29 -41.74
N GLY A 364 -8.76 -15.44 -41.11
CA GLY A 364 -7.85 -16.59 -41.14
C GLY A 364 -6.65 -16.51 -40.18
N THR A 365 -6.44 -15.40 -39.46
CA THR A 365 -5.42 -15.36 -38.40
C THR A 365 -5.89 -16.15 -37.18
N GLU A 366 -4.96 -16.75 -36.46
CA GLU A 366 -5.25 -17.33 -35.14
C GLU A 366 -5.90 -16.29 -34.21
N ILE A 367 -6.85 -16.74 -33.40
CA ILE A 367 -7.56 -15.89 -32.43
C ILE A 367 -6.79 -16.02 -31.12
N PRO A 368 -6.17 -14.93 -30.61
CA PRO A 368 -5.51 -14.96 -29.30
C PRO A 368 -6.55 -15.02 -28.18
N ALA A 369 -6.09 -15.17 -26.93
CA ALA A 369 -6.95 -15.08 -25.76
C ALA A 369 -7.89 -13.85 -25.84
N TRP A 370 -9.19 -14.07 -25.68
CA TRP A 370 -10.22 -13.09 -26.03
C TRP A 370 -11.13 -12.67 -24.86
N CYS A 371 -10.77 -13.04 -23.63
CA CYS A 371 -11.45 -12.59 -22.42
C CYS A 371 -11.43 -11.05 -22.28
N GLY A 372 -10.27 -10.42 -22.51
CA GLY A 372 -10.15 -8.95 -22.53
C GLY A 372 -10.95 -8.29 -23.66
N ALA A 373 -11.01 -8.91 -24.85
CA ALA A 373 -11.84 -8.42 -25.96
C ALA A 373 -13.34 -8.47 -25.63
N PHE A 374 -13.80 -9.55 -25.00
CA PHE A 374 -15.19 -9.69 -24.54
C PHE A 374 -15.55 -8.69 -23.44
N ALA A 375 -14.71 -8.56 -22.41
CA ALA A 375 -14.91 -7.58 -21.36
C ALA A 375 -14.94 -6.16 -21.94
N GLY A 376 -14.02 -5.87 -22.87
CA GLY A 376 -13.90 -4.62 -23.61
C GLY A 376 -15.16 -4.32 -24.41
N PHE A 377 -15.69 -5.30 -25.13
CA PHE A 377 -16.95 -5.18 -25.86
C PHE A 377 -18.11 -4.79 -24.92
N CYS A 378 -18.29 -5.50 -23.80
CA CYS A 378 -19.41 -5.26 -22.88
C CYS A 378 -19.34 -3.86 -22.25
N VAL A 379 -18.15 -3.44 -21.82
CA VAL A 379 -17.93 -2.09 -21.25
C VAL A 379 -18.05 -1.03 -22.34
N ASN A 380 -17.44 -1.21 -23.51
CA ASN A 380 -17.47 -0.21 -24.60
C ASN A 380 -18.89 0.03 -25.13
N LYS A 381 -19.75 -0.99 -25.18
CA LYS A 381 -21.16 -0.84 -25.60
C LYS A 381 -21.97 0.06 -24.67
N THR A 382 -21.65 0.06 -23.39
CA THR A 382 -22.46 0.72 -22.36
C THR A 382 -21.82 2.03 -21.88
N ASN A 383 -20.50 2.08 -21.84
CA ASN A 383 -19.72 3.25 -21.46
C ASN A 383 -18.37 3.29 -22.21
N PRO A 384 -18.34 3.85 -23.44
CA PRO A 384 -17.12 3.99 -24.23
C PRO A 384 -16.02 4.81 -23.54
N ALA A 385 -16.40 5.78 -22.70
CA ALA A 385 -15.44 6.61 -21.98
C ALA A 385 -14.70 5.80 -20.90
N LEU A 386 -15.44 4.95 -20.17
CA LEU A 386 -14.87 4.05 -19.18
C LEU A 386 -13.93 3.01 -19.83
N PHE A 387 -14.31 2.46 -20.98
CA PHE A 387 -13.42 1.57 -21.73
C PHE A 387 -12.11 2.27 -22.14
N LYS A 388 -12.20 3.51 -22.65
CA LYS A 388 -11.01 4.30 -23.04
C LYS A 388 -10.12 4.71 -21.87
N ALA A 389 -10.62 4.67 -20.64
CA ALA A 389 -9.85 4.99 -19.44
C ALA A 389 -8.91 3.85 -19.00
N ILE A 390 -9.12 2.62 -19.50
CA ILE A 390 -8.23 1.49 -19.24
C ILE A 390 -6.84 1.82 -19.79
N THR A 391 -5.84 1.75 -18.92
CA THR A 391 -4.45 2.03 -19.28
C THR A 391 -3.74 0.76 -19.71
N GLY A 392 -2.93 0.84 -20.77
CA GLY A 392 -2.26 -0.33 -21.35
C GLY A 392 -3.03 -0.92 -22.54
N ASN A 393 -2.92 -2.23 -22.73
CA ASN A 393 -3.55 -2.96 -23.83
C ASN A 393 -4.82 -3.66 -23.31
N PRO A 394 -6.04 -3.28 -23.74
CA PRO A 394 -7.28 -3.87 -23.22
C PRO A 394 -7.46 -5.37 -23.58
N LEU A 395 -6.66 -5.91 -24.50
CA LEU A 395 -6.60 -7.36 -24.76
C LEU A 395 -5.86 -8.12 -23.66
N SER A 396 -4.96 -7.45 -22.93
CA SER A 396 -4.28 -8.00 -21.79
C SER A 396 -5.15 -7.87 -20.55
N SER A 397 -5.55 -9.00 -19.95
CA SER A 397 -6.37 -9.00 -18.74
C SER A 397 -5.70 -8.24 -17.59
N GLY A 398 -4.36 -8.22 -17.51
CA GLY A 398 -3.61 -7.39 -16.55
C GLY A 398 -3.91 -5.89 -16.65
N SER A 399 -4.19 -5.36 -17.85
CA SER A 399 -4.51 -3.93 -18.04
C SER A 399 -5.84 -3.54 -17.36
N TRP A 400 -6.74 -4.51 -17.16
CA TRP A 400 -8.03 -4.30 -16.49
C TRP A 400 -7.90 -4.01 -14.98
N GLN A 401 -6.72 -4.17 -14.39
CA GLN A 401 -6.43 -3.71 -13.03
C GLN A 401 -6.56 -2.17 -12.90
N SER A 402 -6.45 -1.43 -14.02
CA SER A 402 -6.67 0.02 -14.08
C SER A 402 -8.14 0.44 -14.17
N PHE A 403 -9.06 -0.52 -14.29
CA PHE A 403 -10.48 -0.23 -14.45
C PHE A 403 -11.06 0.50 -13.24
N GLY A 404 -12.01 1.39 -13.50
CA GLY A 404 -12.81 2.02 -12.46
C GLY A 404 -12.04 3.02 -11.60
N ASN A 405 -12.73 3.55 -10.60
CA ASN A 405 -12.19 4.52 -9.64
C ASN A 405 -12.09 3.97 -8.21
N GLU A 406 -12.45 2.68 -8.01
CA GLU A 406 -12.36 2.00 -6.73
C GLU A 406 -11.64 0.66 -6.83
N SER A 407 -10.86 0.39 -5.79
CA SER A 407 -10.26 -0.92 -5.51
C SER A 407 -11.10 -1.63 -4.47
N VAL A 408 -11.63 -2.80 -4.80
CA VAL A 408 -12.38 -3.62 -3.85
C VAL A 408 -11.38 -4.57 -3.18
N PRO A 409 -11.26 -4.57 -1.84
CA PRO A 409 -10.37 -5.49 -1.15
C PRO A 409 -10.68 -6.94 -1.52
N LEU A 410 -9.64 -7.74 -1.74
CA LEU A 410 -9.71 -9.17 -2.02
C LEU A 410 -10.37 -9.93 -0.87
N GLY A 411 -10.26 -9.41 0.36
CA GLY A 411 -10.91 -9.91 1.56
C GLY A 411 -12.41 -9.60 1.70
N ASP A 412 -12.98 -8.72 0.87
CA ASP A 412 -14.40 -8.35 0.92
C ASP A 412 -15.29 -9.60 0.69
N PRO A 413 -16.26 -9.91 1.57
CA PRO A 413 -17.15 -11.04 1.38
C PRO A 413 -18.29 -10.79 0.38
N SER A 414 -18.49 -9.55 -0.07
CA SER A 414 -19.59 -9.18 -0.97
C SER A 414 -19.21 -8.09 -1.99
N PRO A 415 -18.25 -8.35 -2.91
CA PRO A 415 -17.95 -7.45 -4.02
C PRO A 415 -19.20 -7.09 -4.84
N PRO A 416 -19.25 -5.89 -5.46
CA PRO A 416 -20.36 -5.50 -6.32
C PRO A 416 -20.54 -6.46 -7.50
N ARG A 417 -21.78 -6.88 -7.77
CA ARG A 417 -22.09 -7.71 -8.93
C ARG A 417 -21.74 -6.98 -10.23
N GLY A 418 -20.97 -7.65 -11.07
CA GLY A 418 -20.42 -7.10 -12.31
C GLY A 418 -19.09 -6.38 -12.15
N ALA A 419 -18.51 -6.30 -10.94
CA ALA A 419 -17.15 -5.79 -10.76
C ALA A 419 -16.16 -6.54 -11.65
N ILE A 420 -15.15 -5.83 -12.14
CA ILE A 420 -14.08 -6.42 -12.95
C ILE A 420 -13.17 -7.21 -12.00
N VAL A 421 -13.02 -8.50 -12.27
CA VAL A 421 -12.11 -9.38 -11.54
C VAL A 421 -10.99 -9.79 -12.48
N VAL A 422 -9.75 -9.48 -12.09
CA VAL A 422 -8.54 -9.88 -12.80
C VAL A 422 -7.91 -11.04 -12.07
N MET A 423 -7.49 -12.06 -12.81
CA MET A 423 -6.98 -13.31 -12.24
C MET A 423 -5.63 -13.70 -12.84
N SER A 424 -4.80 -14.36 -12.03
CA SER A 424 -3.64 -15.08 -12.51
C SER A 424 -4.08 -16.25 -13.41
N PRO A 425 -3.31 -16.63 -14.42
CA PRO A 425 -3.71 -17.68 -15.35
C PRO A 425 -3.74 -19.07 -14.69
N ASP A 426 -4.61 -19.93 -15.19
CA ASP A 426 -4.73 -21.33 -14.79
C ASP A 426 -3.68 -22.23 -15.47
N LYS A 427 -3.50 -23.44 -14.93
CA LYS A 427 -2.69 -24.48 -15.57
C LYS A 427 -3.28 -24.80 -16.95
N ASN A 428 -2.43 -24.84 -17.98
CA ASN A 428 -2.80 -25.03 -19.39
C ASN A 428 -3.73 -23.93 -19.94
N SER A 429 -3.78 -22.75 -19.31
CA SER A 429 -4.45 -21.60 -19.89
C SER A 429 -3.64 -21.07 -21.06
N SER A 430 -4.29 -20.82 -22.20
CA SER A 430 -3.71 -20.11 -23.35
C SER A 430 -3.60 -18.60 -23.14
N SER A 431 -3.82 -18.12 -21.92
CA SER A 431 -3.84 -16.70 -21.57
C SER A 431 -2.76 -16.38 -20.53
N ALA A 432 -2.13 -15.21 -20.69
CA ALA A 432 -1.16 -14.70 -19.72
C ALA A 432 -1.80 -14.20 -18.40
N SER A 433 -3.11 -13.96 -18.42
CA SER A 433 -3.99 -13.59 -17.29
C SER A 433 -5.45 -13.64 -17.74
N HIS A 434 -6.40 -13.70 -16.80
CA HIS A 434 -7.85 -13.75 -17.11
C HIS A 434 -8.62 -12.55 -16.54
N VAL A 435 -9.71 -12.16 -17.21
CA VAL A 435 -10.62 -11.11 -16.75
C VAL A 435 -12.08 -11.54 -16.94
N GLY A 436 -12.91 -11.26 -15.94
CA GLY A 436 -14.35 -11.53 -15.99
C GLY A 436 -15.14 -10.61 -15.06
N PHE A 437 -16.46 -10.71 -15.14
CA PHE A 437 -17.39 -9.96 -14.30
C PHE A 437 -17.81 -10.79 -13.09
N PHE A 438 -17.65 -10.24 -11.90
CA PHE A 438 -18.06 -10.89 -10.65
C PHE A 438 -19.54 -11.24 -10.66
N SER A 439 -19.88 -12.52 -10.47
CA SER A 439 -21.26 -12.98 -10.28
C SER A 439 -21.57 -13.13 -8.79
N ARG A 440 -20.80 -13.98 -8.10
CA ARG A 440 -20.95 -14.30 -6.66
C ARG A 440 -19.75 -15.09 -6.17
N TYR A 441 -19.60 -15.17 -4.85
CA TYR A 441 -18.77 -16.20 -4.21
C TYR A 441 -19.55 -17.49 -3.96
N LEU A 442 -18.80 -18.59 -3.81
CA LEU A 442 -19.28 -19.94 -3.58
C LEU A 442 -18.42 -20.63 -2.50
N GLY A 443 -18.97 -21.68 -1.88
CA GLY A 443 -18.34 -22.40 -0.76
C GLY A 443 -18.78 -21.87 0.61
N SER A 444 -18.41 -22.56 1.69
CA SER A 444 -18.74 -22.15 3.07
C SER A 444 -18.05 -20.85 3.46
N ASP A 445 -16.82 -20.65 2.96
CA ASP A 445 -15.93 -19.55 3.37
C ASP A 445 -15.52 -18.66 2.17
N ASN A 446 -16.37 -18.60 1.14
CA ASN A 446 -16.13 -17.87 -0.10
C ASN A 446 -14.79 -18.28 -0.77
N GLU A 447 -14.47 -19.58 -0.77
CA GLU A 447 -13.22 -20.12 -1.33
C GLU A 447 -13.18 -20.00 -2.86
N GLN A 448 -14.34 -19.98 -3.51
CA GLN A 448 -14.46 -19.89 -4.96
C GLN A 448 -15.19 -18.63 -5.39
N VAL A 449 -14.78 -18.08 -6.53
CA VAL A 449 -15.44 -16.97 -7.22
C VAL A 449 -16.06 -17.47 -8.53
N GLU A 450 -17.32 -17.12 -8.77
CA GLU A 450 -17.99 -17.37 -10.04
C GLU A 450 -17.93 -16.09 -10.89
N LEU A 451 -17.35 -16.19 -12.09
CA LEU A 451 -17.19 -15.08 -13.02
C LEU A 451 -17.93 -15.33 -14.33
N LEU A 452 -18.62 -14.32 -14.82
CA LEU A 452 -19.13 -14.27 -16.18
C LEU A 452 -18.06 -13.67 -17.09
N GLY A 453 -17.53 -14.45 -18.02
CA GLY A 453 -16.43 -14.03 -18.87
C GLY A 453 -16.43 -14.75 -20.22
N GLY A 454 -15.67 -14.18 -21.15
CA GLY A 454 -15.34 -14.81 -22.44
C GLY A 454 -14.08 -15.66 -22.34
N ASN A 455 -13.86 -16.52 -23.33
CA ASN A 455 -12.75 -17.47 -23.37
C ASN A 455 -12.69 -18.44 -22.18
N GLN A 456 -13.85 -18.72 -21.56
CA GLN A 456 -13.94 -19.65 -20.44
C GLN A 456 -14.48 -20.98 -20.97
N SER A 457 -13.60 -21.98 -21.08
CA SER A 457 -13.91 -23.22 -21.82
C SER A 457 -14.40 -22.92 -23.24
N ASP A 458 -13.67 -22.03 -23.91
CA ASP A 458 -13.87 -21.63 -25.31
C ASP A 458 -15.22 -20.96 -25.59
N ARG A 459 -15.83 -20.35 -24.56
CA ARG A 459 -17.21 -19.82 -24.57
C ARG A 459 -17.34 -18.53 -23.74
N VAL A 460 -18.47 -17.84 -23.91
CA VAL A 460 -18.99 -16.89 -22.91
C VAL A 460 -19.86 -17.65 -21.93
N THR A 461 -19.43 -17.79 -20.68
CA THR A 461 -20.15 -18.56 -19.67
C THR A 461 -19.82 -18.11 -18.24
N LEU A 462 -20.54 -18.67 -17.26
CA LEU A 462 -20.17 -18.60 -15.85
C LEU A 462 -19.19 -19.72 -15.52
N THR A 463 -18.05 -19.38 -14.95
CA THR A 463 -17.02 -20.34 -14.53
C THR A 463 -16.56 -20.05 -13.11
N LYS A 464 -16.25 -21.11 -12.38
CA LYS A 464 -15.74 -21.04 -11.01
C LYS A 464 -14.22 -21.05 -11.03
N PHE A 465 -13.64 -20.18 -10.22
CA PHE A 465 -12.21 -20.09 -10.02
C PHE A 465 -11.88 -20.02 -8.53
N ASP A 466 -10.67 -20.39 -8.16
CA ASP A 466 -10.20 -20.25 -6.78
C ASP A 466 -10.01 -18.77 -6.45
N ARG A 467 -10.54 -18.33 -5.31
CA ARG A 467 -10.47 -16.92 -4.88
C ARG A 467 -9.03 -16.43 -4.72
N ALA A 468 -8.10 -17.32 -4.36
CA ALA A 468 -6.69 -16.97 -4.18
C ALA A 468 -5.95 -16.61 -5.48
N LYS A 469 -6.57 -16.84 -6.64
CA LYS A 469 -6.04 -16.42 -7.95
C LYS A 469 -6.44 -15.00 -8.32
N ILE A 470 -7.30 -14.34 -7.54
CA ILE A 470 -7.70 -12.96 -7.80
C ILE A 470 -6.51 -12.03 -7.53
N LEU A 471 -6.20 -11.20 -8.52
CA LEU A 471 -5.14 -10.19 -8.48
C LEU A 471 -5.69 -8.81 -8.12
N ALA A 472 -6.87 -8.49 -8.63
CA ALA A 472 -7.56 -7.23 -8.35
C ALA A 472 -9.06 -7.40 -8.57
N ILE A 473 -9.84 -6.68 -7.77
CA ILE A 473 -11.27 -6.47 -8.00
C ILE A 473 -11.49 -4.96 -8.15
N ARG A 474 -12.04 -4.55 -9.29
CA ARG A 474 -12.14 -3.15 -9.69
C ARG A 474 -13.59 -2.75 -9.90
N TRP A 475 -13.95 -1.58 -9.37
CA TRP A 475 -15.31 -1.05 -9.43
C TRP A 475 -15.35 0.38 -9.96
N GLN A 476 -16.42 0.70 -10.69
CA GLN A 476 -16.74 2.05 -11.10
C GLN A 476 -17.90 2.56 -10.25
N SER A 477 -17.58 3.25 -9.15
CA SER A 477 -18.58 3.89 -8.30
C SER A 477 -19.18 5.10 -9.02
N ALA A 478 -20.51 5.16 -9.07
CA ALA A 478 -21.24 6.27 -9.68
C ALA A 478 -21.33 7.45 -8.71
N GLU A 479 -21.50 7.17 -7.43
CA GLU A 479 -21.48 8.11 -6.32
C GLU A 479 -20.14 8.81 -6.26
N LYS A 480 -19.02 8.09 -6.33
CA LYS A 480 -17.70 8.74 -6.34
C LYS A 480 -17.47 9.62 -7.58
N VAL A 481 -17.96 9.21 -8.76
CA VAL A 481 -17.90 10.08 -9.95
C VAL A 481 -18.76 11.33 -9.80
N ALA A 482 -19.97 11.17 -9.23
CA ALA A 482 -20.87 12.29 -8.98
C ALA A 482 -20.25 13.25 -7.94
N ASP A 483 -19.72 12.71 -6.85
CA ASP A 483 -19.05 13.46 -5.79
C ASP A 483 -17.77 14.14 -6.30
N ASP A 484 -16.98 13.49 -7.15
CA ASP A 484 -15.77 14.07 -7.75
C ASP A 484 -16.14 15.20 -8.73
N ASN A 485 -17.13 15.00 -9.61
CA ASN A 485 -17.53 16.01 -10.60
C ASN A 485 -18.27 17.20 -9.97
N ALA A 486 -19.23 16.92 -9.10
CA ALA A 486 -19.94 17.94 -8.34
C ALA A 486 -18.98 18.63 -7.39
N GLY A 487 -18.06 17.88 -6.80
CA GLY A 487 -16.97 18.40 -5.98
C GLY A 487 -16.04 19.33 -6.76
N ASP A 488 -15.57 18.93 -7.94
CA ASP A 488 -14.70 19.76 -8.77
C ASP A 488 -15.40 21.01 -9.30
N THR A 489 -16.67 20.90 -9.66
CA THR A 489 -17.50 22.05 -10.04
C THR A 489 -17.70 23.00 -8.87
N ALA A 490 -18.05 22.47 -7.69
CA ALA A 490 -18.26 23.26 -6.49
C ALA A 490 -16.95 23.90 -6.01
N ILE A 491 -15.84 23.17 -6.03
CA ILE A 491 -14.50 23.69 -5.71
C ILE A 491 -14.10 24.78 -6.70
N GLY A 492 -14.33 24.58 -8.01
CA GLY A 492 -14.03 25.59 -9.02
C GLY A 492 -14.80 26.89 -8.82
N GLY A 493 -16.11 26.80 -8.55
CA GLY A 493 -16.95 27.96 -8.24
C GLY A 493 -16.57 28.66 -6.93
N ALA A 494 -16.32 27.88 -5.87
CA ALA A 494 -15.91 28.37 -4.56
C ALA A 494 -14.51 29.02 -4.59
N ALA A 495 -13.56 28.43 -5.32
CA ALA A 495 -12.23 29.00 -5.50
C ALA A 495 -12.30 30.32 -6.29
N ALA A 496 -13.09 30.38 -7.37
CA ALA A 496 -13.27 31.60 -8.17
C ALA A 496 -13.90 32.76 -7.38
N SER A 497 -14.72 32.46 -6.38
CA SER A 497 -15.36 33.45 -5.51
C SER A 497 -14.54 33.78 -4.24
N GLY A 498 -13.40 33.12 -4.02
CA GLY A 498 -12.58 33.30 -2.81
C GLY A 498 -13.20 32.71 -1.54
N GLN A 499 -14.20 31.83 -1.68
CA GLN A 499 -15.00 31.27 -0.59
C GLN A 499 -14.17 30.54 0.48
N PHE A 500 -13.01 29.98 0.12
CA PHE A 500 -12.15 29.25 1.06
C PHE A 500 -11.30 30.11 1.98
N GLY A 501 -11.25 31.44 1.76
CA GLY A 501 -10.35 32.34 2.50
C GLY A 501 -10.48 32.21 4.02
N THR A 502 -11.72 32.16 4.53
CA THR A 502 -11.96 32.04 5.97
C THR A 502 -11.43 30.74 6.58
N LEU A 503 -11.65 29.59 5.94
CA LEU A 503 -11.12 28.32 6.44
C LEU A 503 -9.59 28.25 6.27
N LEU A 504 -9.06 28.74 5.16
CA LEU A 504 -7.62 28.79 4.91
C LEU A 504 -6.89 29.67 5.94
N ASP A 505 -7.44 30.84 6.26
CA ASP A 505 -6.89 31.72 7.30
C ASP A 505 -7.07 31.14 8.69
N PHE A 506 -8.15 30.38 8.92
CA PHE A 506 -8.34 29.66 10.18
C PHE A 506 -7.27 28.59 10.38
N ILE A 507 -7.05 27.72 9.39
CA ILE A 507 -6.01 26.69 9.43
C ILE A 507 -4.64 27.36 9.57
N GLY A 508 -4.34 28.34 8.71
CA GLY A 508 -3.06 29.05 8.70
C GLY A 508 -2.77 29.77 10.02
N GLN A 509 -3.79 30.32 10.68
CA GLN A 509 -3.65 30.99 11.97
C GLN A 509 -3.10 30.05 13.04
N PHE A 510 -3.63 28.82 13.11
CA PHE A 510 -3.22 27.85 14.11
C PHE A 510 -1.96 27.07 13.73
N GLU A 511 -1.74 26.80 12.45
CA GLU A 511 -0.53 26.12 11.98
C GLU A 511 0.71 27.02 11.98
N SER A 512 0.57 28.32 11.66
CA SER A 512 1.73 29.19 11.42
C SER A 512 1.54 30.66 11.73
N ARG A 513 0.42 31.07 12.35
CA ARG A 513 0.03 32.49 12.49
C ARG A 513 -0.12 33.20 11.13
N ASN A 514 -0.68 32.48 10.16
CA ASN A 514 -0.91 32.95 8.78
C ASN A 514 0.36 33.34 8.02
N ASN A 515 1.50 32.75 8.37
CA ASN A 515 2.79 33.15 7.82
C ASN A 515 3.26 32.20 6.71
N TYR A 516 3.24 32.69 5.47
CA TYR A 516 3.76 31.96 4.30
C TYR A 516 5.25 31.68 4.32
N ASN A 517 6.03 32.39 5.14
CA ASN A 517 7.45 32.14 5.34
C ASN A 517 7.75 31.21 6.52
N ALA A 518 6.73 30.75 7.26
CA ALA A 518 6.95 29.87 8.41
C ALA A 518 7.63 28.56 8.00
N TYR A 519 8.33 27.96 8.95
CA TYR A 519 8.79 26.58 8.89
C TYR A 519 8.78 26.01 10.30
N PHE A 520 8.93 24.70 10.43
CA PHE A 520 8.78 24.00 11.70
C PHE A 520 9.59 24.62 12.83
N GLY A 521 8.90 24.99 13.92
CA GLY A 521 9.46 25.66 15.09
C GLY A 521 9.67 27.18 14.94
N HIS A 522 9.39 27.76 13.77
CA HIS A 522 9.65 29.17 13.45
C HIS A 522 8.46 29.83 12.74
N ALA A 523 7.28 29.81 13.37
CA ALA A 523 6.07 30.46 12.87
C ALA A 523 6.24 31.99 12.63
N GLY A 524 7.21 32.63 13.30
CA GLY A 524 7.53 34.05 13.12
C GLY A 524 8.60 34.34 12.05
N ASN A 525 9.05 33.35 11.27
CA ASN A 525 10.10 33.58 10.27
C ASN A 525 9.67 34.63 9.24
N THR A 526 10.50 35.65 9.04
CA THR A 526 10.20 36.73 8.11
C THR A 526 10.82 36.49 6.73
N ASN A 527 12.09 36.04 6.68
CA ASN A 527 12.80 35.86 5.42
C ASN A 527 14.07 34.99 5.48
N ASP A 528 14.34 34.27 6.57
CA ASP A 528 15.57 33.45 6.70
C ASP A 528 15.26 32.00 7.14
N PRO A 529 15.10 31.05 6.19
CA PRO A 529 15.13 31.29 4.75
C PRO A 529 13.83 31.95 4.23
N ALA A 530 13.92 32.57 3.05
CA ALA A 530 12.81 33.14 2.31
C ALA A 530 11.88 32.06 1.72
N VAL A 531 11.22 31.26 2.57
CA VAL A 531 10.43 30.08 2.19
C VAL A 531 9.43 30.39 1.08
N ALA A 532 8.67 31.48 1.19
CA ALA A 532 7.63 31.83 0.22
C ALA A 532 8.17 32.27 -1.16
N SER A 533 9.47 32.55 -1.27
CA SER A 533 10.11 33.00 -2.53
C SER A 533 10.99 31.93 -3.17
N LYS A 534 11.14 30.76 -2.54
CA LYS A 534 11.96 29.66 -3.05
C LYS A 534 11.22 28.83 -4.08
N LYS A 535 11.95 28.18 -4.98
CA LYS A 535 11.37 27.12 -5.82
C LYS A 535 10.97 25.93 -4.96
N VAL A 536 9.96 25.19 -5.39
CA VAL A 536 9.52 23.95 -4.74
C VAL A 536 10.68 22.95 -4.62
N SER A 537 11.56 22.86 -5.62
CA SER A 537 12.79 22.06 -5.54
C SER A 537 13.68 22.47 -4.36
N ASP A 538 13.83 23.76 -4.12
CA ASP A 538 14.67 24.30 -3.05
C ASP A 538 13.99 24.14 -1.69
N ILE A 539 12.65 24.19 -1.65
CA ILE A 539 11.87 23.84 -0.46
C ILE A 539 12.07 22.36 -0.12
N LEU A 540 12.00 21.44 -1.07
CA LEU A 540 12.26 20.02 -0.81
C LEU A 540 13.67 19.80 -0.27
N VAL A 541 14.68 20.49 -0.82
CA VAL A 541 16.05 20.45 -0.30
C VAL A 541 16.10 21.00 1.13
N PHE A 542 15.47 22.15 1.38
CA PHE A 542 15.42 22.76 2.71
C PHE A 542 14.70 21.87 3.73
N GLN A 543 13.57 21.27 3.36
CA GLN A 543 12.83 20.30 4.16
C GLN A 543 13.67 19.07 4.47
N ASN A 544 14.42 18.55 3.49
CA ASN A 544 15.36 17.47 3.69
C ASN A 544 16.49 17.85 4.66
N GLN A 545 17.01 19.07 4.55
CA GLN A 545 18.03 19.60 5.46
C GLN A 545 17.48 19.82 6.88
N MET A 546 16.21 20.20 7.03
CA MET A 546 15.56 20.33 8.34
C MET A 546 15.49 18.97 9.05
N VAL A 547 15.03 17.94 8.34
CA VAL A 547 14.92 16.56 8.88
C VAL A 547 16.31 15.98 9.15
N ALA A 548 17.29 16.20 8.28
CA ALA A 548 18.67 15.73 8.46
C ALA A 548 19.44 16.42 9.60
N LYS A 549 18.95 17.55 10.12
CA LYS A 549 19.57 18.33 11.22
C LYS A 549 18.89 18.10 12.58
N ASN A 550 18.19 16.97 12.75
CA ASN A 550 17.46 16.54 13.97
C ASN A 550 16.08 17.20 14.22
N LYS A 551 15.41 17.81 13.24
CA LYS A 551 14.06 18.36 13.48
C LYS A 551 12.96 17.32 13.19
N ILE A 552 12.05 17.14 14.16
CA ILE A 552 10.85 16.26 14.15
C ILE A 552 10.00 16.38 12.87
N SER A 553 9.94 17.57 12.26
CA SER A 553 9.06 17.82 11.12
C SER A 553 9.74 18.67 10.04
N SER A 554 9.35 18.39 8.79
CA SER A 554 9.73 19.14 7.60
C SER A 554 8.71 20.23 7.23
N ALA A 555 7.78 20.56 8.12
CA ALA A 555 6.70 21.48 7.83
C ALA A 555 7.19 22.87 7.36
N CYS A 556 6.64 23.34 6.23
CA CYS A 556 6.93 24.65 5.65
C CYS A 556 5.64 25.39 5.28
N GLY A 557 5.73 26.71 5.32
CA GLY A 557 4.70 27.62 4.84
C GLY A 557 3.51 27.81 5.80
N LYS A 558 2.51 28.55 5.29
CA LYS A 558 1.31 28.93 6.04
C LYS A 558 0.56 27.71 6.60
N TYR A 559 0.57 26.62 5.86
CA TYR A 559 -0.18 25.40 6.16
C TYR A 559 0.69 24.26 6.69
N GLN A 560 1.95 24.54 7.05
CA GLN A 560 2.89 23.56 7.62
C GLN A 560 2.99 22.27 6.78
N ILE A 561 3.03 22.41 5.45
CA ILE A 561 3.09 21.26 4.52
C ILE A 561 4.42 20.54 4.70
N VAL A 562 4.37 19.26 5.06
CA VAL A 562 5.56 18.41 5.22
C VAL A 562 6.07 17.89 3.88
N ARG A 563 7.32 17.43 3.85
CA ARG A 563 8.04 17.02 2.63
C ARG A 563 7.31 15.94 1.83
N ASP A 564 6.83 14.90 2.52
CA ASP A 564 6.21 13.77 1.84
C ASP A 564 4.86 14.16 1.24
N THR A 565 4.08 14.96 1.97
CA THR A 565 2.87 15.60 1.45
C THR A 565 3.16 16.47 0.22
N LEU A 566 4.20 17.31 0.27
CA LEU A 566 4.58 18.15 -0.88
C LEU A 566 5.01 17.32 -2.10
N LYS A 567 5.67 16.18 -1.89
CA LYS A 567 6.00 15.24 -2.96
C LYS A 567 4.79 14.57 -3.56
N GLY A 568 3.84 14.14 -2.73
CA GLY A 568 2.57 13.62 -3.21
C GLY A 568 1.87 14.63 -4.12
N LEU A 569 1.83 15.90 -3.72
CA LEU A 569 1.25 16.99 -4.53
C LEU A 569 2.00 17.21 -5.86
N ILE A 570 3.32 17.02 -5.90
CA ILE A 570 4.12 17.08 -7.14
C ILE A 570 3.81 15.89 -8.05
N SER A 571 3.81 14.67 -7.51
CA SER A 571 3.51 13.45 -8.27
C SER A 571 2.10 13.46 -8.85
N ASN A 572 1.16 14.08 -8.12
CA ASN A 572 -0.22 14.28 -8.56
C ASN A 572 -0.38 15.46 -9.55
N GLY A 573 0.71 16.12 -9.94
CA GLY A 573 0.70 17.20 -10.93
C GLY A 573 0.09 18.52 -10.45
N ILE A 574 -0.13 18.68 -9.14
CA ILE A 574 -0.71 19.90 -8.55
C ILE A 574 0.28 21.06 -8.62
N ILE A 575 1.58 20.79 -8.42
CA ILE A 575 2.65 21.78 -8.51
C ILE A 575 3.91 21.16 -9.10
N LYS A 576 4.69 21.94 -9.85
CA LYS A 576 5.95 21.49 -10.42
C LYS A 576 7.12 21.85 -9.50
N LYS A 577 8.19 21.04 -9.54
CA LYS A 577 9.44 21.34 -8.82
C LYS A 577 10.03 22.71 -9.19
N THR A 578 9.76 23.19 -10.40
CA THR A 578 10.23 24.48 -10.93
C THR A 578 9.41 25.68 -10.46
N ASP A 579 8.21 25.45 -9.93
CA ASP A 579 7.31 26.52 -9.50
C ASP A 579 7.81 27.15 -8.19
N VAL A 580 7.42 28.39 -7.94
CA VAL A 580 7.75 29.09 -6.69
C VAL A 580 6.76 28.68 -5.61
N PHE A 581 7.22 28.46 -4.37
CA PHE A 581 6.37 28.18 -3.20
C PHE A 581 5.69 29.44 -2.66
N SER A 582 5.13 30.23 -3.58
CA SER A 582 4.49 31.53 -3.35
C SER A 582 3.23 31.41 -2.49
N PRO A 583 2.75 32.52 -1.88
CA PRO A 583 1.50 32.50 -1.12
C PRO A 583 0.32 31.87 -1.88
N GLY A 584 0.10 32.28 -3.14
CA GLY A 584 -0.97 31.71 -3.97
C GLY A 584 -0.78 30.22 -4.25
N ASN A 585 0.45 29.77 -4.46
CA ASN A 585 0.73 28.34 -4.64
C ASN A 585 0.57 27.55 -3.33
N GLN A 586 0.89 28.11 -2.17
CA GLN A 586 0.64 27.47 -0.87
C GLN A 586 -0.87 27.33 -0.62
N ASP A 587 -1.67 28.35 -0.93
CA ASP A 587 -3.13 28.29 -0.81
C ASP A 587 -3.72 27.22 -1.76
N MET A 588 -3.24 27.18 -3.01
CA MET A 588 -3.61 26.15 -3.98
C MET A 588 -3.29 24.74 -3.47
N LEU A 589 -2.11 24.55 -2.85
CA LEU A 589 -1.73 23.27 -2.27
C LEU A 589 -2.61 22.88 -1.07
N ALA A 590 -2.96 23.84 -0.20
CA ALA A 590 -3.88 23.59 0.90
C ALA A 590 -5.28 23.19 0.40
N ILE A 591 -5.78 23.84 -0.66
CA ILE A 591 -7.05 23.45 -1.31
C ILE A 591 -6.96 22.03 -1.88
N ALA A 592 -5.83 21.67 -2.51
CA ALA A 592 -5.61 20.31 -3.00
C ALA A 592 -5.59 19.27 -1.87
N LEU A 593 -5.03 19.61 -0.71
CA LEU A 593 -5.07 18.75 0.49
C LEU A 593 -6.50 18.63 1.04
N MET A 594 -7.25 19.74 1.13
CA MET A 594 -8.67 19.69 1.50
C MET A 594 -9.47 18.83 0.51
N LYS A 595 -9.19 18.89 -0.79
CA LYS A 595 -9.77 18.00 -1.81
C LYS A 595 -9.48 16.53 -1.49
N GLY A 596 -8.24 16.18 -1.17
CA GLY A 596 -7.85 14.85 -0.69
C GLY A 596 -8.53 14.42 0.63
N ARG A 597 -9.06 15.37 1.41
CA ARG A 597 -9.83 15.12 2.64
C ARG A 597 -11.35 15.16 2.47
N GLY A 598 -11.84 15.20 1.23
CA GLY A 598 -13.27 15.13 0.92
C GLY A 598 -13.97 16.48 0.76
N LEU A 599 -13.24 17.58 0.48
CA LEU A 599 -13.83 18.90 0.23
C LEU A 599 -14.90 18.87 -0.86
N GLY A 600 -14.66 18.12 -1.95
CA GLY A 600 -15.60 18.01 -3.05
C GLY A 600 -16.97 17.47 -2.61
N SER A 601 -16.96 16.30 -1.96
CA SER A 601 -18.18 15.69 -1.40
C SER A 601 -18.84 16.56 -0.32
N PHE A 602 -18.05 17.32 0.45
CA PHE A 602 -18.60 18.27 1.43
C PHE A 602 -19.41 19.39 0.76
N LEU A 603 -18.85 20.05 -0.27
CA LEU A 603 -19.51 21.17 -0.96
C LEU A 603 -20.67 20.73 -1.87
N ALA A 604 -20.54 19.57 -2.51
CA ALA A 604 -21.52 19.09 -3.49
C ALA A 604 -22.88 18.73 -2.87
N ASN A 605 -22.91 18.48 -1.56
CA ASN A 605 -24.05 17.86 -0.89
C ASN A 605 -24.65 18.78 0.18
N PRO A 606 -25.96 18.63 0.50
CA PRO A 606 -26.59 19.41 1.56
C PRO A 606 -25.88 19.30 2.90
N LEU A 607 -25.75 20.42 3.60
CA LEU A 607 -25.11 20.46 4.92
C LEU A 607 -25.95 19.69 5.94
N SER A 608 -25.31 18.74 6.62
CA SER A 608 -25.83 18.10 7.83
C SER A 608 -24.76 18.12 8.92
N ASP A 609 -25.16 18.01 10.19
CA ASP A 609 -24.20 17.94 11.29
C ASP A 609 -23.27 16.73 11.17
N ASP A 610 -23.77 15.59 10.69
CA ASP A 610 -22.96 14.40 10.42
C ASP A 610 -21.90 14.66 9.35
N ARG A 611 -22.29 15.26 8.21
CA ARG A 611 -21.35 15.56 7.11
C ARG A 611 -20.30 16.59 7.55
N LEU A 612 -20.73 17.59 8.30
CA LEU A 612 -19.85 18.61 8.88
C LEU A 612 -18.83 17.96 9.83
N ASN A 613 -19.27 17.08 10.73
CA ASN A 613 -18.39 16.34 11.64
C ASN A 613 -17.44 15.39 10.88
N ARG A 614 -17.91 14.68 9.85
CA ARG A 614 -17.05 13.82 9.04
C ARG A 614 -15.95 14.62 8.33
N PHE A 615 -16.31 15.74 7.73
CA PHE A 615 -15.33 16.58 7.05
C PHE A 615 -14.36 17.27 8.03
N MET A 616 -14.84 17.79 9.15
CA MET A 616 -13.99 18.30 10.24
C MET A 616 -12.98 17.24 10.72
N LEU A 617 -13.43 16.00 10.92
CA LEU A 617 -12.55 14.90 11.31
C LEU A 617 -11.50 14.61 10.24
N SER A 618 -11.86 14.60 8.96
CA SER A 618 -10.92 14.41 7.86
C SER A 618 -9.89 15.53 7.75
N LEU A 619 -10.28 16.78 8.00
CA LEU A 619 -9.35 17.92 8.06
C LEU A 619 -8.43 17.83 9.30
N ALA A 620 -8.91 17.35 10.44
CA ALA A 620 -8.08 17.11 11.62
C ALA A 620 -7.06 15.97 11.44
N LYS A 621 -7.28 15.07 10.46
CA LYS A 621 -6.29 14.09 9.98
C LYS A 621 -5.23 14.69 9.05
N GLU A 622 -5.33 15.96 8.66
CA GLU A 622 -4.35 16.67 7.83
C GLU A 622 -3.60 17.72 8.66
N TRP A 623 -4.32 18.53 9.42
CA TRP A 623 -3.76 19.61 10.24
C TRP A 623 -3.90 19.29 11.71
N ALA A 624 -2.78 19.01 12.35
CA ALA A 624 -2.72 18.51 13.72
C ALA A 624 -3.24 19.53 14.76
N SER A 625 -3.21 20.82 14.43
CA SER A 625 -3.76 21.89 15.28
C SER A 625 -5.29 21.90 15.33
N MET A 626 -5.97 21.19 14.43
CA MET A 626 -7.43 21.13 14.39
C MET A 626 -7.98 20.07 15.38
N PRO A 627 -9.09 20.37 16.09
CA PRO A 627 -9.69 19.44 17.03
C PRO A 627 -10.55 18.38 16.32
N VAL A 628 -10.60 17.17 16.88
CA VAL A 628 -11.62 16.20 16.48
C VAL A 628 -13.01 16.67 16.93
N PRO A 629 -14.05 16.52 16.09
CA PRO A 629 -15.38 17.08 16.37
C PRO A 629 -16.19 16.25 17.38
N GLN A 630 -15.82 14.99 17.58
CA GLN A 630 -16.49 14.06 18.48
C GLN A 630 -15.50 13.01 18.99
N ASP A 631 -15.87 12.32 20.07
CA ASP A 631 -15.11 11.18 20.58
C ASP A 631 -14.86 10.17 19.47
N THR A 632 -13.59 9.87 19.21
CA THR A 632 -13.21 9.03 18.07
C THR A 632 -11.91 8.28 18.34
N ARG A 633 -11.55 7.38 17.45
CA ARG A 633 -10.21 6.81 17.41
C ARG A 633 -9.27 7.85 16.78
N GLY A 634 -8.34 8.37 17.57
CA GLY A 634 -7.21 9.16 17.08
C GLY A 634 -6.07 8.25 16.64
N ARG A 635 -5.00 8.84 16.10
CA ARG A 635 -3.85 8.11 15.53
C ARG A 635 -3.21 7.14 16.55
N PHE A 636 -3.03 7.58 17.78
CA PHE A 636 -2.31 6.82 18.82
C PHE A 636 -3.24 6.20 19.86
N ARG A 637 -4.31 6.92 20.23
CA ARG A 637 -5.27 6.50 21.24
C ARG A 637 -6.69 6.91 20.87
N LYS A 638 -7.66 6.48 21.69
CA LYS A 638 -8.97 7.13 21.67
C LYS A 638 -8.83 8.57 22.15
N VAL A 639 -9.47 9.49 21.45
CA VAL A 639 -9.42 10.93 21.71
C VAL A 639 -10.83 11.45 21.92
N LYS A 640 -10.96 12.45 22.79
CA LYS A 640 -12.20 13.15 23.09
C LYS A 640 -12.41 14.30 22.12
N ALA A 641 -13.66 14.70 21.94
CA ALA A 641 -13.99 15.94 21.23
C ALA A 641 -13.12 17.11 21.76
N GLY A 642 -12.52 17.89 20.85
CA GLY A 642 -11.63 19.00 21.23
C GLY A 642 -10.15 18.63 21.30
N GLU A 643 -9.79 17.35 21.34
CA GLU A 643 -8.39 16.92 21.27
C GLU A 643 -7.89 16.86 19.82
N SER A 644 -6.57 16.92 19.61
CA SER A 644 -6.00 16.65 18.28
C SER A 644 -6.25 15.20 17.88
N TYR A 645 -6.42 14.95 16.58
CA TYR A 645 -6.41 13.58 16.04
C TYR A 645 -5.11 12.83 16.40
N TYR A 646 -4.02 13.57 16.58
CA TYR A 646 -2.70 13.06 16.91
C TYR A 646 -2.39 13.07 18.41
N ALA A 647 -3.36 13.42 19.27
CA ALA A 647 -3.12 13.51 20.70
C ALA A 647 -2.60 12.16 21.25
N GLY A 648 -1.42 12.21 21.86
CA GLY A 648 -0.69 11.03 22.34
C GLY A 648 0.74 10.89 21.81
N ASP A 649 1.17 11.72 20.86
CA ASP A 649 2.56 11.79 20.37
C ASP A 649 3.42 12.86 21.05
N SER A 650 2.93 13.46 22.14
CA SER A 650 3.60 14.53 22.89
C SER A 650 3.93 15.82 22.12
N ILE A 651 3.73 15.85 20.80
CA ILE A 651 4.14 16.94 19.90
C ILE A 651 2.91 17.71 19.43
N ASN A 652 1.85 17.01 19.07
CA ASN A 652 0.67 17.59 18.46
C ASN A 652 -0.45 17.83 19.48
N SER A 653 -0.98 19.04 19.46
CA SER A 653 -2.11 19.44 20.28
C SER A 653 -3.08 20.27 19.45
N SER A 654 -4.36 20.18 19.79
CA SER A 654 -5.32 21.09 19.17
C SER A 654 -5.12 22.48 19.77
N LEU A 655 -5.10 23.50 18.91
CA LEU A 655 -4.88 24.88 19.31
C LEU A 655 -6.17 25.71 19.27
N THR A 656 -7.31 25.08 19.03
CA THR A 656 -8.62 25.73 18.91
C THR A 656 -9.74 24.85 19.46
N THR A 657 -10.95 25.40 19.55
CA THR A 657 -12.15 24.71 20.05
C THR A 657 -12.93 24.09 18.91
N VAL A 658 -13.69 23.02 19.18
CA VAL A 658 -14.58 22.36 18.22
C VAL A 658 -15.54 23.37 17.59
N GLU A 659 -16.10 24.28 18.39
CA GLU A 659 -17.09 25.27 17.96
C GLU A 659 -16.51 26.23 16.91
N LYS A 660 -15.37 26.84 17.21
CA LYS A 660 -14.65 27.72 16.27
C LYS A 660 -14.25 26.99 14.99
N PHE A 661 -13.79 25.75 15.09
CA PHE A 661 -13.43 24.97 13.90
C PHE A 661 -14.67 24.62 13.08
N LYS A 662 -15.78 24.28 13.74
CA LYS A 662 -17.08 24.01 13.09
C LYS A 662 -17.58 25.23 12.33
N GLU A 663 -17.46 26.42 12.90
CA GLU A 663 -17.82 27.69 12.24
C GLU A 663 -16.95 27.95 11.00
N ALA A 664 -15.63 27.75 11.12
CA ALA A 664 -14.71 27.92 9.99
C ALA A 664 -15.02 26.94 8.85
N VAL A 665 -15.26 25.65 9.14
CA VAL A 665 -15.62 24.67 8.12
C VAL A 665 -17.00 24.93 7.54
N ARG A 666 -17.97 25.36 8.34
CA ARG A 666 -19.30 25.75 7.84
C ARG A 666 -19.23 26.97 6.92
N SER A 667 -18.30 27.89 7.12
CA SER A 667 -18.16 29.12 6.31
C SER A 667 -17.93 28.85 4.82
N ILE A 668 -17.33 27.70 4.48
CA ILE A 668 -17.03 27.34 3.09
C ILE A 668 -18.14 26.53 2.43
N HIS A 669 -19.22 26.19 3.14
CA HIS A 669 -20.40 25.49 2.59
C HIS A 669 -21.50 26.47 2.13
N ALA A 670 -21.37 27.75 2.50
CA ALA A 670 -22.40 28.78 2.35
C ALA A 670 -22.83 29.04 0.90
#